data_AF-A0A1C4MEB9-F1
#
_entry.id   AF-A0A1C4MEB9-F1
#
_cell.length_a   1.000
_cell.length_b   1.000
_cell.length_c   1.000
_cell.angle_alpha   90.00
_cell.angle_beta   90.00
_cell.angle_gamma   90.00
#
_symmetry.space_group_name_H-M   'P 1'
#
loop_
_entity.id
_entity.type
_entity.pdbx_description
1 polymer ?
#
loop_
_entity_poly.entity_id
_entity_poly.type
_entity_poly.pdbx_seq_one_letter_code
_entity_poly.pdbx_strand_id
1 'polypeptide(L)'
;MSELSRRGFLGAATAITGAAAIGATAPAAEADTAHQPDPKPKQKLHRDLRDIKRVVILMQENRSFDHYYGSLRGVRGFGDRSTTTLPGGLSVFEQPTSTPGEPITATQFPWRLSDAPVSAYPAGHQPPSSEVGAQNYGGTDHSWESQHTAWYGGLMNAWYVSKGGPTTLGYLDRRDLPFHYALADAYTIGDAYHCSVLSATGPNRTYHWGGTIDAANKYSSFTAYSGGDELGRNLAWESYAETLQKAGVSWKVYQGSDNYGDNGVEYFKNFAQFDPGQGGTPAPGNVLYDNGVAIVPEPNDPETGNADNLALALRKDVLAGTLPEVSWLVTNQRFSEHPDGAPTDGAYYVHEVLKALNADPDVFNSTLVIINFDENDGQFDHVPPPVPAPGETDEFVAGTDLSKYGFNAPVPVGLGFRVPLLLVSPWTRGGWVTSEVSDHTSVIQFMEKWSSALGKPAICPNISDWRRRVCGDLTGAFDFTAPVFGLPKLPDLAPIGEPAGYNPPVTTNALPEQETGTKRARPLPYQPNANLTGFSADRGGAVTANLAFSNYGPHVTRASHFSVYNNLAGAPALTDYPAKFPGQYTVDASRSQSHRTVAGTAPVGATAGDTAYDITVVGPNRFLRHFTGDVDAAGKSAQAQAQYAADGHGSHAGLALELTLTNTGQHAVTFTVTSNHYIKDRPVTYHVAAHGHATHTVDARAKSGGWYDLSVTVSGDSSWSRRYVGHIEDGSDSITG
;
A
#
# COMPACT_ATOMS: atom_id res chain seq x y z
N MET A 1 -42.24 35.45 -21.38
CA MET A 1 -43.60 34.98 -21.02
C MET A 1 -43.85 33.66 -21.71
N SER A 2 -44.54 32.75 -21.00
CA SER A 2 -44.98 31.38 -21.35
C SER A 2 -43.92 30.29 -21.55
N GLU A 3 -43.74 29.49 -20.49
CA GLU A 3 -43.43 28.05 -20.54
C GLU A 3 -44.63 27.22 -21.07
N LEU A 4 -44.35 25.91 -21.28
CA LEU A 4 -45.21 24.74 -21.60
C LEU A 4 -45.18 24.32 -23.08
N SER A 5 -44.98 23.05 -23.46
CA SER A 5 -44.83 21.80 -22.71
C SER A 5 -44.25 20.67 -23.60
N ARG A 6 -43.83 19.58 -22.93
CA ARG A 6 -43.43 18.28 -23.48
C ARG A 6 -44.64 17.49 -24.01
N ARG A 7 -44.59 16.99 -25.26
CA ARG A 7 -44.82 15.57 -25.62
C ARG A 7 -44.92 15.39 -27.14
N GLY A 8 -43.94 14.65 -27.64
CA GLY A 8 -44.01 13.59 -28.66
C GLY A 8 -44.91 13.77 -29.88
N PHE A 9 -44.30 13.69 -31.06
CA PHE A 9 -44.60 12.57 -31.94
C PHE A 9 -43.50 12.37 -33.00
N LEU A 10 -43.07 11.12 -33.16
CA LEU A 10 -42.25 10.62 -34.26
C LEU A 10 -43.02 10.72 -35.59
N GLY A 11 -42.34 10.98 -36.70
CA GLY A 11 -42.95 10.83 -38.02
C GLY A 11 -42.01 11.19 -39.16
N ALA A 12 -41.45 10.16 -39.78
CA ALA A 12 -40.45 10.21 -40.82
C ALA A 12 -40.88 10.89 -42.15
N ALA A 13 -39.91 11.59 -42.73
CA ALA A 13 -39.50 11.61 -44.15
C ALA A 13 -40.52 11.85 -45.29
N THR A 14 -40.30 12.92 -46.06
CA THR A 14 -40.21 12.96 -47.55
C THR A 14 -39.89 14.41 -47.97
N ALA A 15 -38.69 14.73 -48.44
CA ALA A 15 -38.15 14.61 -49.80
C ALA A 15 -38.32 15.89 -50.67
N ILE A 16 -37.19 16.60 -50.83
CA ILE A 16 -36.65 17.30 -52.03
C ILE A 16 -37.40 18.54 -52.58
N THR A 17 -36.75 19.71 -52.50
CA THR A 17 -36.24 20.52 -53.66
C THR A 17 -35.79 21.92 -53.22
N GLY A 18 -34.63 22.39 -53.69
CA GLY A 18 -34.29 23.82 -53.68
C GLY A 18 -32.85 24.17 -53.32
N ALA A 19 -31.95 24.10 -54.31
CA ALA A 19 -30.60 24.65 -54.22
C ALA A 19 -30.62 26.19 -54.24
N ALA A 20 -29.87 26.82 -53.33
CA ALA A 20 -29.28 28.14 -53.53
C ALA A 20 -28.02 28.26 -52.67
N ALA A 21 -26.86 28.16 -53.33
CA ALA A 21 -25.56 28.39 -52.73
C ALA A 21 -25.31 29.89 -52.56
N ILE A 22 -24.94 30.33 -51.36
CA ILE A 22 -24.20 31.57 -51.14
C ILE A 22 -23.09 31.24 -50.14
N GLY A 23 -21.85 31.32 -50.62
CA GLY A 23 -20.65 31.00 -49.86
C GLY A 23 -20.35 32.05 -48.79
N ALA A 24 -19.98 31.57 -47.61
CA ALA A 24 -19.22 32.31 -46.62
C ALA A 24 -18.12 31.36 -46.12
N THR A 25 -16.87 31.76 -46.33
CA THR A 25 -15.65 31.08 -45.88
C THR A 25 -15.56 31.13 -44.36
N ALA A 26 -15.59 29.96 -43.72
CA ALA A 26 -15.23 29.77 -42.32
C ALA A 26 -13.88 29.00 -42.25
N PRO A 27 -13.04 29.25 -41.23
CA PRO A 27 -11.71 28.65 -41.15
C PRO A 27 -11.80 27.14 -40.94
N ALA A 28 -10.84 26.41 -41.51
CA ALA A 28 -10.78 24.97 -41.50
C ALA A 28 -10.80 24.41 -40.06
N ALA A 29 -11.88 23.72 -39.71
CA ALA A 29 -11.83 22.69 -38.69
C ALA A 29 -11.20 21.46 -39.36
N GLU A 30 -10.03 21.03 -38.87
CA GLU A 30 -9.49 19.72 -39.20
C GLU A 30 -10.47 18.67 -38.68
N ALA A 31 -11.31 18.17 -39.58
CA ALA A 31 -12.08 16.96 -39.35
C ALA A 31 -11.08 15.81 -39.38
N ASP A 32 -10.76 15.30 -38.19
CA ASP A 32 -10.03 14.05 -37.98
C ASP A 32 -10.87 12.92 -38.60
N THR A 33 -10.61 12.61 -39.87
CA THR A 33 -11.23 11.47 -40.54
C THR A 33 -10.61 10.22 -39.97
N ALA A 34 -11.24 9.68 -38.92
CA ALA A 34 -10.97 8.36 -38.40
C ALA A 34 -11.04 7.34 -39.54
N HIS A 35 -9.88 6.90 -40.01
CA HIS A 35 -9.77 5.68 -40.80
C HIS A 35 -10.21 4.55 -39.88
N GLN A 36 -11.43 4.03 -40.03
CA GLN A 36 -11.81 2.78 -39.38
C GLN A 36 -10.94 1.68 -39.98
N PRO A 37 -10.03 1.07 -39.20
CA PRO A 37 -9.35 -0.12 -39.67
C PRO A 37 -10.41 -1.21 -39.86
N ASP A 38 -10.23 -2.05 -40.88
CA ASP A 38 -11.02 -3.27 -41.04
C ASP A 38 -11.11 -4.01 -39.69
N PRO A 39 -12.27 -4.59 -39.32
CA PRO A 39 -12.42 -5.29 -38.06
C PRO A 39 -11.46 -6.48 -38.04
N LYS A 40 -10.32 -6.32 -37.36
CA LYS A 40 -9.42 -7.43 -37.03
C LYS A 40 -10.27 -8.51 -36.35
N PRO A 41 -10.09 -9.80 -36.70
CA PRO A 41 -10.82 -10.87 -36.04
C PRO A 41 -10.59 -10.76 -34.53
N LYS A 42 -11.67 -10.64 -33.75
CA LYS A 42 -11.60 -10.52 -32.29
C LYS A 42 -10.76 -11.68 -31.76
N GLN A 43 -9.55 -11.38 -31.30
CA GLN A 43 -8.64 -12.39 -30.78
C GLN A 43 -9.32 -13.05 -29.58
N LYS A 44 -9.39 -14.39 -29.58
CA LYS A 44 -10.00 -15.12 -28.49
C LYS A 44 -9.09 -15.00 -27.26
N LEU A 45 -9.60 -14.36 -26.21
CA LEU A 45 -8.89 -14.21 -24.93
C LEU A 45 -8.59 -15.57 -24.29
N HIS A 46 -7.40 -15.69 -23.71
CA HIS A 46 -6.95 -16.81 -22.90
C HIS A 46 -7.68 -16.87 -21.55
N ARG A 47 -8.13 -15.71 -21.05
CA ARG A 47 -8.70 -15.48 -19.71
C ARG A 47 -7.70 -15.74 -18.58
N ASP A 48 -6.45 -15.36 -18.81
CA ASP A 48 -5.37 -15.38 -17.82
C ASP A 48 -4.29 -14.34 -18.18
N LEU A 49 -3.18 -14.37 -17.44
CA LEU A 49 -2.03 -13.47 -17.61
C LEU A 49 -1.52 -13.35 -19.05
N ARG A 50 -1.73 -14.36 -19.91
CA ARG A 50 -1.30 -14.31 -21.32
C ARG A 50 -2.04 -13.28 -22.14
N ASP A 51 -3.17 -12.78 -21.66
CA ASP A 51 -3.91 -11.70 -22.34
C ASP A 51 -3.23 -10.33 -22.17
N ILE A 52 -2.42 -10.16 -21.12
CA ILE A 52 -1.52 -9.01 -20.98
C ILE A 52 -0.34 -9.21 -21.93
N LYS A 53 -0.15 -8.29 -22.86
CA LYS A 53 0.95 -8.31 -23.83
C LYS A 53 2.09 -7.39 -23.44
N ARG A 54 1.83 -6.39 -22.60
CA ARG A 54 2.80 -5.38 -22.19
C ARG A 54 2.57 -4.95 -20.74
N VAL A 55 3.67 -4.70 -20.03
CA VAL A 55 3.69 -4.13 -18.69
C VAL A 55 4.43 -2.80 -18.76
N VAL A 56 3.73 -1.71 -18.42
CA VAL A 56 4.29 -0.36 -18.34
C VAL A 56 4.34 0.03 -16.87
N ILE A 57 5.49 0.50 -16.41
CA ILE A 57 5.72 0.81 -15.00
C ILE A 57 6.12 2.27 -14.89
N LEU A 58 5.39 3.01 -14.06
CA LEU A 58 5.60 4.41 -13.76
C LEU A 58 5.67 4.56 -12.25
N MET A 59 6.88 4.74 -11.74
CA MET A 59 7.16 4.97 -10.32
C MET A 59 7.37 6.46 -10.08
N GLN A 60 6.40 7.08 -9.42
CA GLN A 60 6.44 8.47 -8.96
C GLN A 60 7.24 8.59 -7.64
N GLU A 61 7.54 9.82 -7.28
CA GLU A 61 8.14 10.31 -6.03
C GLU A 61 7.07 11.09 -5.24
N ASN A 62 7.31 11.50 -4.01
CA ASN A 62 7.25 10.52 -2.94
C ASN A 62 5.98 10.84 -2.14
N ARG A 63 5.13 9.85 -1.90
CA ARG A 63 3.78 10.06 -1.31
C ARG A 63 3.37 8.88 -0.47
N SER A 64 2.96 9.14 0.78
CA SER A 64 2.33 8.10 1.62
C SER A 64 0.92 7.77 1.11
N PHE A 65 0.43 6.58 1.43
CA PHE A 65 -0.92 6.18 1.09
C PHE A 65 -1.96 7.08 1.77
N ASP A 66 -1.86 7.32 3.09
CA ASP A 66 -2.82 8.16 3.81
C ASP A 66 -2.79 9.63 3.34
N HIS A 67 -1.63 10.15 2.94
CA HIS A 67 -1.49 11.50 2.41
C HIS A 67 -2.32 11.72 1.15
N TYR A 68 -2.41 10.74 0.25
CA TYR A 68 -3.23 10.85 -0.97
C TYR A 68 -4.63 10.27 -0.84
N TYR A 69 -4.76 9.10 -0.23
CA TYR A 69 -5.96 8.26 -0.29
C TYR A 69 -6.55 7.93 1.08
N GLY A 70 -6.01 8.47 2.18
CA GLY A 70 -6.54 8.24 3.53
C GLY A 70 -8.02 8.63 3.66
N SER A 71 -8.47 9.60 2.86
CA SER A 71 -9.88 10.04 2.82
C SER A 71 -10.74 9.33 1.76
N LEU A 72 -10.17 8.52 0.86
CA LEU A 72 -10.92 7.84 -0.20
C LEU A 72 -11.87 6.77 0.38
N ARG A 73 -13.12 6.69 -0.09
CA ARG A 73 -14.07 5.69 0.46
C ARG A 73 -13.60 4.26 0.28
N GLY A 74 -13.82 3.42 1.28
CA GLY A 74 -13.60 1.98 1.23
C GLY A 74 -12.15 1.52 1.36
N VAL A 75 -11.14 2.39 1.27
CA VAL A 75 -9.76 1.97 1.56
C VAL A 75 -9.51 1.93 3.07
N ARG A 76 -8.46 1.23 3.51
CA ARG A 76 -7.90 1.35 4.86
C ARG A 76 -7.23 2.73 5.03
N GLY A 77 -8.01 3.73 5.39
CA GLY A 77 -7.57 5.12 5.59
C GLY A 77 -8.00 5.66 6.96
N PHE A 78 -8.38 6.93 7.04
CA PHE A 78 -8.73 7.63 8.30
C PHE A 78 -9.94 7.04 9.04
N GLY A 79 -10.76 6.24 8.38
CA GLY A 79 -11.87 5.48 8.95
C GLY A 79 -11.48 4.09 9.46
N ASP A 80 -10.20 3.70 9.46
CA ASP A 80 -9.78 2.42 10.04
C ASP A 80 -10.06 2.38 11.55
N ARG A 81 -10.72 1.31 11.98
CA ARG A 81 -11.14 1.06 13.37
C ARG A 81 -10.29 -0.02 14.05
N SER A 82 -9.31 -0.55 13.34
CA SER A 82 -8.47 -1.68 13.73
C SER A 82 -7.01 -1.25 13.83
N THR A 83 -6.77 -0.17 14.57
CA THR A 83 -5.47 0.48 14.70
C THR A 83 -4.74 0.06 15.98
N THR A 84 -3.43 0.31 16.02
CA THR A 84 -2.64 0.25 17.25
C THR A 84 -3.04 1.36 18.22
N THR A 85 -2.64 1.19 19.48
CA THR A 85 -2.74 2.21 20.53
C THR A 85 -1.32 2.67 20.85
N LEU A 86 -1.09 3.98 20.82
CA LEU A 86 0.21 4.55 21.17
C LEU A 86 0.39 4.56 22.68
N PRO A 87 1.65 4.60 23.19
CA PRO A 87 1.91 4.85 24.60
C PRO A 87 1.14 6.08 25.11
N GLY A 88 0.54 5.96 26.30
CA GLY A 88 -0.36 6.98 26.86
C GLY A 88 -1.83 6.81 26.47
N GLY A 89 -2.19 5.76 25.71
CA GLY A 89 -3.57 5.46 25.35
C GLY A 89 -4.10 6.26 24.16
N LEU A 90 -3.22 6.91 23.40
CA LEU A 90 -3.59 7.72 22.25
C LEU A 90 -3.93 6.84 21.04
N SER A 91 -4.80 7.36 20.17
CA SER A 91 -4.99 6.80 18.83
C SER A 91 -3.70 6.94 18.02
N VAL A 92 -3.43 6.02 17.09
CA VAL A 92 -2.32 6.17 16.13
C VAL A 92 -2.42 7.46 15.31
N PHE A 93 -3.63 8.00 15.11
CA PHE A 93 -3.81 9.28 14.42
C PHE A 93 -3.48 10.48 15.30
N GLU A 94 -3.46 10.33 16.62
CA GLU A 94 -3.18 11.42 17.55
C GLU A 94 -1.69 11.44 17.90
N GLN A 95 -0.90 12.04 17.01
CA GLN A 95 0.56 11.99 17.11
C GLN A 95 1.10 12.93 18.20
N PRO A 96 1.89 12.45 19.17
CA PRO A 96 2.54 13.30 20.17
C PRO A 96 3.48 14.31 19.51
N THR A 97 3.49 15.55 20.00
CA THR A 97 4.47 16.56 19.56
C THR A 97 5.76 16.54 20.39
N SER A 98 5.81 15.71 21.44
CA SER A 98 6.96 15.50 22.30
C SER A 98 7.75 14.25 21.88
N THR A 99 9.04 14.23 22.19
CA THR A 99 9.88 13.04 21.98
C THR A 99 9.37 11.84 22.79
N PRO A 100 9.39 10.61 22.23
CA PRO A 100 9.06 9.40 23.01
C PRO A 100 9.84 9.31 24.32
N GLY A 101 9.14 8.96 25.40
CA GLY A 101 9.70 8.87 26.76
C GLY A 101 9.53 10.16 27.58
N GLU A 102 9.33 11.30 26.94
CA GLU A 102 9.00 12.56 27.62
C GLU A 102 7.49 12.69 27.88
N PRO A 103 7.07 13.48 28.88
CA PRO A 103 5.66 13.77 29.11
C PRO A 103 4.99 14.38 27.87
N ILE A 104 3.85 13.80 27.48
CA ILE A 104 3.05 14.31 26.36
C ILE A 104 2.39 15.62 26.80
N THR A 105 2.78 16.71 26.15
CA THR A 105 2.27 18.07 26.45
C THR A 105 1.29 18.59 25.40
N ALA A 106 1.36 18.07 24.17
CA ALA A 106 0.43 18.33 23.08
C ALA A 106 0.45 17.18 22.06
N THR A 107 -0.60 17.13 21.25
CA THR A 107 -0.80 16.15 20.17
C THR A 107 -1.29 16.85 18.90
N GLN A 108 -1.09 16.21 17.75
CA GLN A 108 -1.58 16.68 16.46
C GLN A 108 -2.19 15.51 15.66
N PHE A 109 -3.43 15.70 15.18
CA PHE A 109 -4.08 14.84 14.20
C PHE A 109 -3.66 15.21 12.77
N PRO A 110 -3.78 14.28 11.79
CA PRO A 110 -3.67 14.64 10.40
C PRO A 110 -4.65 15.75 10.02
N TRP A 111 -4.25 16.61 9.09
CA TRP A 111 -4.99 17.81 8.71
C TRP A 111 -4.83 18.07 7.20
N ARG A 112 -5.86 18.66 6.57
CA ARG A 112 -5.83 18.88 5.11
C ARG A 112 -5.01 20.11 4.77
N LEU A 113 -4.03 19.94 3.88
CA LEU A 113 -3.06 20.99 3.54
C LEU A 113 -3.71 22.24 2.94
N SER A 114 -4.80 22.09 2.19
CA SER A 114 -5.51 23.19 1.51
C SER A 114 -6.68 23.77 2.31
N ASP A 115 -6.84 23.43 3.60
CA ASP A 115 -7.94 23.95 4.42
C ASP A 115 -7.75 25.42 4.80
N ALA A 116 -6.51 25.90 4.88
CA ALA A 116 -6.22 27.28 5.23
C ALA A 116 -6.63 28.24 4.11
N PRO A 117 -7.33 29.36 4.40
CA PRO A 117 -7.51 30.40 3.38
C PRO A 117 -6.16 31.04 3.02
N VAL A 118 -5.99 31.48 1.78
CA VAL A 118 -4.76 32.16 1.29
C VAL A 118 -4.31 33.29 2.24
N SER A 119 -5.25 34.00 2.87
CA SER A 119 -4.95 35.08 3.82
C SER A 119 -4.23 34.62 5.11
N ALA A 120 -4.24 33.33 5.42
CA ALA A 120 -3.57 32.76 6.59
C ALA A 120 -2.09 32.42 6.34
N TYR A 121 -1.66 32.37 5.06
CA TYR A 121 -0.26 32.16 4.71
C TYR A 121 0.57 33.40 5.06
N PRO A 122 1.88 33.24 5.38
CA PRO A 122 2.76 34.36 5.65
C PRO A 122 2.75 35.41 4.53
N ALA A 123 2.79 36.69 4.90
CA ALA A 123 2.83 37.78 3.94
C ALA A 123 4.01 37.61 2.97
N GLY A 124 3.75 37.76 1.67
CA GLY A 124 4.75 37.54 0.61
C GLY A 124 4.95 36.07 0.19
N HIS A 125 4.31 35.10 0.87
CA HIS A 125 4.36 33.67 0.56
C HIS A 125 2.95 33.10 0.38
N GLN A 126 2.03 33.92 -0.12
CA GLN A 126 0.64 33.54 -0.34
C GLN A 126 0.51 32.83 -1.69
N PRO A 127 -0.05 31.60 -1.74
CA PRO A 127 -0.26 30.91 -3.00
C PRO A 127 -1.41 31.54 -3.80
N PRO A 128 -1.49 31.30 -5.13
CA PRO A 128 -2.62 31.73 -5.96
C PRO A 128 -3.97 31.19 -5.47
N SER A 129 -3.97 30.01 -4.86
CA SER A 129 -5.10 29.37 -4.20
C SER A 129 -4.58 28.41 -3.12
N SER A 130 -5.44 28.02 -2.18
CA SER A 130 -5.06 27.05 -1.13
C SER A 130 -4.73 25.68 -1.72
N GLU A 131 -5.39 25.28 -2.80
CA GLU A 131 -5.13 24.05 -3.54
C GLU A 131 -3.75 24.05 -4.20
N VAL A 132 -3.31 25.18 -4.78
CA VAL A 132 -1.94 25.31 -5.30
C VAL A 132 -0.92 25.32 -4.16
N GLY A 133 -1.25 25.97 -3.03
CA GLY A 133 -0.40 26.00 -1.84
C GLY A 133 -0.17 24.61 -1.22
N ALA A 134 -1.17 23.73 -1.30
CA ALA A 134 -1.09 22.38 -0.77
C ALA A 134 -0.28 21.41 -1.64
N GLN A 135 -0.12 21.73 -2.92
CA GLN A 135 0.51 20.86 -3.91
C GLN A 135 2.03 20.96 -3.96
N ASN A 136 2.62 22.02 -3.40
CA ASN A 136 4.07 22.17 -3.28
C ASN A 136 4.40 22.65 -1.86
N TYR A 137 4.47 21.70 -0.93
CA TYR A 137 4.70 21.97 0.50
C TYR A 137 6.17 21.88 0.92
N GLY A 138 7.09 21.61 -0.02
CA GLY A 138 8.54 21.64 0.21
C GLY A 138 9.17 20.40 0.88
N GLY A 139 8.46 19.27 0.89
CA GLY A 139 8.99 17.97 1.35
C GLY A 139 9.06 17.79 2.87
N THR A 140 9.29 16.54 3.31
CA THR A 140 9.63 16.23 4.71
C THR A 140 10.86 15.32 4.77
N ASP A 141 11.41 15.07 5.96
CA ASP A 141 12.59 14.20 6.08
C ASP A 141 12.19 12.72 5.84
N HIS A 142 12.80 12.06 4.87
CA HIS A 142 12.60 10.64 4.55
C HIS A 142 13.91 9.82 4.57
N SER A 143 14.94 10.32 5.25
CA SER A 143 16.18 9.58 5.51
C SER A 143 15.92 8.25 6.23
N TRP A 144 16.84 7.30 6.08
CA TRP A 144 16.85 6.04 6.83
C TRP A 144 16.60 6.26 8.32
N GLU A 145 17.26 7.26 8.89
CA GLU A 145 17.21 7.67 10.28
C GLU A 145 15.82 8.13 10.69
N SER A 146 15.26 9.10 9.97
CA SER A 146 13.97 9.68 10.31
C SER A 146 12.84 8.67 10.10
N GLN A 147 12.94 7.79 9.09
CA GLN A 147 11.99 6.71 8.84
C GLN A 147 11.98 5.69 9.99
N HIS A 148 13.15 5.22 10.41
CA HIS A 148 13.25 4.29 11.55
C HIS A 148 12.85 4.92 12.88
N THR A 149 13.15 6.21 13.06
CA THR A 149 12.74 6.94 14.26
C THR A 149 11.23 7.15 14.28
N ALA A 150 10.59 7.49 13.15
CA ALA A 150 9.13 7.61 13.05
C ALA A 150 8.42 6.26 13.27
N TRP A 151 8.96 5.17 12.71
CA TRP A 151 8.49 3.81 12.96
C TRP A 151 8.60 3.42 14.44
N TYR A 152 9.69 3.84 15.10
CA TYR A 152 9.97 3.64 16.53
C TYR A 152 9.74 2.19 16.98
N GLY A 153 10.30 1.22 16.26
CA GLY A 153 10.14 -0.21 16.54
C GLY A 153 8.71 -0.74 16.37
N GLY A 154 7.87 -0.02 15.63
CA GLY A 154 6.46 -0.34 15.40
C GLY A 154 5.50 0.37 16.35
N LEU A 155 5.99 1.17 17.31
CA LEU A 155 5.14 1.96 18.21
C LEU A 155 4.52 3.18 17.52
N MET A 156 5.09 3.67 16.41
CA MET A 156 4.51 4.74 15.57
C MET A 156 4.20 6.04 16.32
N ASN A 157 4.95 6.35 17.39
CA ASN A 157 4.65 7.44 18.32
C ASN A 157 5.67 8.60 18.30
N ALA A 158 6.53 8.63 17.29
CA ALA A 158 7.60 9.62 17.14
C ALA A 158 7.50 10.42 15.84
N TRP A 159 6.39 10.30 15.11
CA TRP A 159 6.31 10.78 13.73
C TRP A 159 6.53 12.28 13.63
N TYR A 160 5.77 13.06 14.40
CA TYR A 160 5.82 14.53 14.40
C TYR A 160 7.25 15.05 14.61
N VAL A 161 7.94 14.53 15.63
CA VAL A 161 9.30 14.98 15.98
C VAL A 161 10.36 14.48 15.01
N SER A 162 10.19 13.29 14.45
CA SER A 162 11.18 12.68 13.54
C SER A 162 11.16 13.32 12.15
N LYS A 163 10.01 13.88 11.76
CA LYS A 163 9.74 14.32 10.37
C LYS A 163 9.61 15.83 10.21
N GLY A 164 9.98 16.59 11.24
CA GLY A 164 10.13 18.05 11.13
C GLY A 164 8.87 18.87 11.40
N GLY A 165 7.88 18.32 12.11
CA GLY A 165 6.72 19.07 12.59
C GLY A 165 5.42 18.75 11.84
N PRO A 166 4.43 19.66 11.81
CA PRO A 166 3.05 19.32 11.48
C PRO A 166 2.80 19.00 10.01
N THR A 167 3.64 19.48 9.08
CA THR A 167 3.47 19.25 7.63
C THR A 167 3.50 17.76 7.27
N THR A 168 4.23 16.94 8.05
CA THR A 168 4.26 15.48 7.91
C THR A 168 2.92 14.80 8.17
N LEU A 169 1.99 15.47 8.85
CA LEU A 169 0.63 15.00 9.10
C LEU A 169 -0.36 15.59 8.09
N GLY A 170 0.14 16.30 7.08
CA GLY A 170 -0.66 16.89 6.02
C GLY A 170 -1.23 15.83 5.10
N TYR A 171 -2.50 15.95 4.71
CA TYR A 171 -3.09 15.13 3.65
C TYR A 171 -3.78 15.98 2.59
N LEU A 172 -3.99 15.36 1.43
CA LEU A 172 -4.77 15.83 0.31
C LEU A 172 -6.02 14.96 0.15
N ASP A 173 -7.08 15.51 -0.44
CA ASP A 173 -8.28 14.72 -0.74
C ASP A 173 -8.74 14.91 -2.20
N ARG A 174 -9.92 14.35 -2.53
CA ARG A 174 -10.51 14.43 -3.87
C ARG A 174 -10.57 15.85 -4.44
N ARG A 175 -10.71 16.87 -3.60
CA ARG A 175 -10.78 18.29 -4.02
C ARG A 175 -9.43 18.74 -4.57
N ASP A 176 -8.35 18.24 -3.99
CA ASP A 176 -6.97 18.55 -4.35
C ASP A 176 -6.45 17.62 -5.47
N LEU A 177 -6.90 16.36 -5.48
CA LEU A 177 -6.43 15.27 -6.34
C LEU A 177 -7.55 14.64 -7.21
N PRO A 178 -8.32 15.42 -8.00
CA PRO A 178 -9.49 14.89 -8.71
C PRO A 178 -9.14 13.80 -9.73
N PHE A 179 -7.96 13.87 -10.37
CA PHE A 179 -7.51 12.87 -11.35
C PHE A 179 -7.13 11.54 -10.70
N HIS A 180 -6.29 11.57 -9.66
CA HIS A 180 -5.88 10.39 -8.90
C HIS A 180 -7.10 9.64 -8.32
N TYR A 181 -8.06 10.38 -7.76
CA TYR A 181 -9.30 9.79 -7.24
C TYR A 181 -10.18 9.21 -8.36
N ALA A 182 -10.22 9.84 -9.54
CA ALA A 182 -10.92 9.30 -10.70
C ALA A 182 -10.28 8.00 -11.21
N LEU A 183 -8.95 7.90 -11.20
CA LEU A 183 -8.25 6.65 -11.50
C LEU A 183 -8.57 5.55 -10.47
N ALA A 184 -8.50 5.86 -9.18
CA ALA A 184 -8.83 4.92 -8.10
C ALA A 184 -10.31 4.50 -8.07
N ASP A 185 -11.22 5.31 -8.65
CA ASP A 185 -12.62 4.95 -8.85
C ASP A 185 -12.83 4.12 -10.13
N ALA A 186 -11.94 4.22 -11.11
CA ALA A 186 -12.03 3.48 -12.36
C ALA A 186 -11.32 2.11 -12.31
N TYR A 187 -10.24 1.97 -11.54
CA TYR A 187 -9.33 0.83 -11.55
C TYR A 187 -9.07 0.24 -10.15
N THR A 188 -8.28 -0.82 -10.05
CA THR A 188 -7.89 -1.41 -8.76
C THR A 188 -6.83 -0.53 -8.09
N ILE A 189 -7.06 -0.15 -6.83
CA ILE A 189 -6.09 0.51 -5.94
C ILE A 189 -5.59 -0.49 -4.89
N GLY A 190 -4.30 -0.44 -4.55
CA GLY A 190 -3.73 -1.20 -3.44
C GLY A 190 -3.64 -0.36 -2.16
N ASP A 191 -4.23 -0.83 -1.06
CA ASP A 191 -4.20 -0.13 0.24
C ASP A 191 -3.35 -0.85 1.30
N ALA A 192 -2.60 -1.86 0.88
CA ALA A 192 -1.57 -2.58 1.62
C ALA A 192 -0.28 -2.75 0.80
N TYR A 193 0.01 -1.77 -0.06
CA TYR A 193 1.26 -1.67 -0.81
C TYR A 193 2.24 -0.77 -0.04
N HIS A 194 3.43 -1.30 0.24
CA HIS A 194 4.46 -0.69 1.06
C HIS A 194 5.68 -0.33 0.22
N CYS A 195 6.40 0.72 0.57
CA CYS A 195 7.76 0.84 0.07
C CYS A 195 8.60 -0.34 0.62
N SER A 196 9.61 -0.79 -0.11
CA SER A 196 10.36 -2.00 0.27
C SER A 196 11.30 -1.77 1.45
N VAL A 197 11.73 -0.52 1.68
CA VAL A 197 12.71 -0.11 2.70
C VAL A 197 12.15 1.05 3.51
N LEU A 198 12.39 1.05 4.82
CA LEU A 198 12.23 2.24 5.68
C LEU A 198 13.36 3.25 5.40
N SER A 199 13.37 3.82 4.20
CA SER A 199 14.38 4.77 3.72
C SER A 199 13.84 5.61 2.56
N ALA A 200 14.73 6.38 1.95
CA ALA A 200 14.48 7.27 0.83
C ALA A 200 14.43 6.55 -0.53
N THR A 201 14.43 7.34 -1.61
CA THR A 201 14.28 6.94 -3.01
C THR A 201 15.22 5.83 -3.48
N GLY A 202 16.53 6.05 -3.39
CA GLY A 202 17.55 5.15 -3.94
C GLY A 202 17.41 3.68 -3.50
N PRO A 203 17.27 3.38 -2.20
CA PRO A 203 17.09 2.02 -1.68
C PRO A 203 15.79 1.37 -2.19
N ASN A 204 14.71 2.13 -2.24
CA ASN A 204 13.41 1.64 -2.71
C ASN A 204 13.41 1.35 -4.20
N ARG A 205 13.99 2.24 -5.02
CA ARG A 205 14.25 1.98 -6.44
C ARG A 205 15.17 0.78 -6.62
N THR A 206 16.21 0.64 -5.79
CA THR A 206 17.11 -0.52 -5.83
C THR A 206 16.36 -1.85 -5.63
N TYR A 207 15.36 -1.90 -4.74
CA TYR A 207 14.44 -3.06 -4.64
C TYR A 207 13.57 -3.24 -5.89
N HIS A 208 13.01 -2.15 -6.43
CA HIS A 208 12.17 -2.21 -7.63
C HIS A 208 12.92 -2.73 -8.87
N TRP A 209 14.20 -2.38 -8.99
CA TRP A 209 15.03 -2.70 -10.15
C TRP A 209 15.92 -3.93 -9.95
N GLY A 210 16.18 -4.36 -8.72
CA GLY A 210 17.12 -5.44 -8.43
C GLY A 210 16.66 -6.45 -7.38
N GLY A 211 15.58 -6.18 -6.63
CA GLY A 211 15.00 -7.11 -5.65
C GLY A 211 15.72 -7.20 -4.28
N THR A 212 16.80 -6.45 -4.07
CA THR A 212 17.55 -6.40 -2.80
C THR A 212 18.37 -5.11 -2.74
N ILE A 213 18.72 -4.66 -1.53
CA ILE A 213 19.75 -3.63 -1.27
C ILE A 213 21.10 -4.21 -0.84
N ASP A 214 21.27 -5.53 -0.95
CA ASP A 214 22.42 -6.29 -0.42
C ASP A 214 22.53 -6.16 1.11
N ALA A 215 21.40 -6.31 1.82
CA ALA A 215 21.33 -6.14 3.28
C ALA A 215 22.25 -7.12 4.03
N ALA A 216 22.43 -8.32 3.49
CA ALA A 216 23.35 -9.32 4.01
C ALA A 216 24.81 -9.20 3.51
N ASN A 217 25.17 -8.18 2.70
CA ASN A 217 26.49 -8.03 2.08
C ASN A 217 26.94 -9.29 1.30
N LYS A 218 26.02 -9.88 0.53
CA LYS A 218 26.24 -11.06 -0.31
C LYS A 218 27.10 -10.73 -1.53
N TYR A 219 26.98 -9.53 -2.08
CA TYR A 219 27.61 -9.15 -3.35
C TYR A 219 28.75 -8.17 -3.18
N SER A 220 28.65 -7.26 -2.22
CA SER A 220 29.68 -6.26 -1.93
C SER A 220 29.71 -5.89 -0.44
N SER A 221 30.64 -5.00 -0.05
CA SER A 221 30.64 -4.40 1.28
C SER A 221 29.74 -3.15 1.40
N PHE A 222 29.06 -2.78 0.32
CA PHE A 222 28.15 -1.64 0.27
C PHE A 222 26.71 -2.15 0.32
N THR A 223 25.96 -1.70 1.32
CA THR A 223 24.52 -1.90 1.40
C THR A 223 23.83 -0.59 1.02
N ALA A 224 22.93 -0.63 0.05
CA ALA A 224 22.16 0.53 -0.40
C ALA A 224 20.99 0.83 0.55
N TYR A 225 21.26 1.09 1.83
CA TYR A 225 20.21 1.35 2.83
C TYR A 225 19.90 2.83 3.01
N SER A 226 20.81 3.73 2.63
CA SER A 226 20.66 5.18 2.76
C SER A 226 20.51 5.79 1.37
N GLY A 227 19.51 6.66 1.20
CA GLY A 227 19.25 7.34 -0.08
C GLY A 227 20.38 8.24 -0.57
N GLY A 228 20.48 8.33 -1.89
CA GLY A 228 21.32 9.29 -2.59
C GLY A 228 22.78 8.85 -2.78
N ASP A 229 23.12 7.63 -2.36
CA ASP A 229 24.48 7.11 -2.34
C ASP A 229 24.74 6.03 -3.39
N GLU A 230 23.73 5.58 -4.15
CA GLU A 230 23.80 4.45 -5.08
C GLU A 230 24.57 4.76 -6.36
N LEU A 231 24.39 5.96 -6.90
CA LEU A 231 25.09 6.41 -8.11
C LEU A 231 26.61 6.38 -7.87
N GLY A 232 27.35 5.84 -8.83
CA GLY A 232 28.80 5.64 -8.75
C GLY A 232 29.24 4.44 -7.90
N ARG A 233 28.33 3.71 -7.23
CA ARG A 233 28.68 2.50 -6.45
C ARG A 233 28.86 1.27 -7.31
N ASN A 234 28.29 1.27 -8.52
CA ASN A 234 28.35 0.14 -9.44
C ASN A 234 27.83 -1.15 -8.80
N LEU A 235 26.55 -1.16 -8.41
CA LEU A 235 25.91 -2.28 -7.73
C LEU A 235 26.19 -3.59 -8.48
N ALA A 236 26.63 -4.60 -7.72
CA ALA A 236 27.33 -5.76 -8.28
C ALA A 236 26.43 -6.97 -8.57
N TRP A 237 25.17 -6.95 -8.12
CA TRP A 237 24.20 -8.01 -8.39
C TRP A 237 23.45 -7.76 -9.69
N GLU A 238 22.77 -8.80 -10.16
CA GLU A 238 21.97 -8.75 -11.37
C GLU A 238 20.72 -7.88 -11.18
N SER A 239 20.54 -6.89 -12.06
CA SER A 239 19.29 -6.14 -12.16
C SER A 239 18.18 -6.97 -12.81
N TYR A 240 16.92 -6.60 -12.58
CA TYR A 240 15.78 -7.26 -13.20
C TYR A 240 15.71 -7.00 -14.72
N ALA A 241 16.20 -5.87 -15.20
CA ALA A 241 16.35 -5.60 -16.63
C ALA A 241 17.28 -6.64 -17.30
N GLU A 242 18.39 -7.01 -16.67
CA GLU A 242 19.25 -8.10 -17.14
C GLU A 242 18.56 -9.46 -17.08
N THR A 243 17.76 -9.72 -16.04
CA THR A 243 16.96 -10.95 -15.94
C THR A 243 15.94 -11.06 -17.08
N LEU A 244 15.23 -9.98 -17.41
CA LEU A 244 14.32 -9.92 -18.56
C LEU A 244 15.09 -10.13 -19.88
N GLN A 245 16.24 -9.48 -20.04
CA GLN A 245 17.09 -9.62 -21.22
C GLN A 245 17.49 -11.09 -21.45
N LYS A 246 17.92 -11.79 -20.40
CA LYS A 246 18.31 -13.21 -20.46
C LYS A 246 17.15 -14.13 -20.80
N ALA A 247 15.95 -13.80 -20.31
CA ALA A 247 14.73 -14.56 -20.60
C ALA A 247 14.16 -14.31 -22.02
N GLY A 248 14.73 -13.35 -22.76
CA GLY A 248 14.21 -12.96 -24.08
C GLY A 248 12.90 -12.17 -24.01
N VAL A 249 12.65 -11.49 -22.88
CA VAL A 249 11.58 -10.51 -22.74
C VAL A 249 12.13 -9.15 -23.15
N SER A 250 11.52 -8.51 -24.15
CA SER A 250 11.93 -7.19 -24.61
C SER A 250 11.61 -6.13 -23.55
N TRP A 251 12.57 -5.24 -23.28
CA TRP A 251 12.41 -4.20 -22.25
C TRP A 251 13.06 -2.89 -22.68
N LYS A 252 12.60 -1.77 -22.12
CA LYS A 252 13.19 -0.43 -22.32
C LYS A 252 12.84 0.51 -21.17
N VAL A 253 13.77 1.40 -20.85
CA VAL A 253 13.56 2.58 -20.01
C VAL A 253 13.37 3.78 -20.93
N TYR A 254 12.28 4.51 -20.74
CA TYR A 254 12.05 5.80 -21.37
C TYR A 254 12.44 6.87 -20.37
N GLN A 255 13.48 7.62 -20.69
CA GLN A 255 13.99 8.73 -19.90
C GLN A 255 14.44 9.88 -20.78
N GLY A 256 14.35 11.10 -20.23
CA GLY A 256 14.92 12.31 -20.81
C GLY A 256 16.39 12.50 -20.44
N SER A 257 16.94 13.64 -20.84
CA SER A 257 18.27 14.09 -20.43
C SER A 257 18.31 14.44 -18.94
N ASP A 258 17.19 14.85 -18.39
CA ASP A 258 16.92 14.86 -16.95
C ASP A 258 15.93 13.75 -16.58
N ASN A 259 16.36 12.91 -15.64
CA ASN A 259 15.62 11.81 -15.04
C ASN A 259 15.63 11.90 -13.50
N TYR A 260 16.11 13.01 -12.93
CA TYR A 260 16.26 13.26 -11.50
C TYR A 260 17.08 12.21 -10.70
N GLY A 261 17.85 11.36 -11.37
CA GLY A 261 18.54 10.22 -10.76
C GLY A 261 17.64 9.02 -10.46
N ASP A 262 16.40 9.04 -10.96
CA ASP A 262 15.36 8.05 -10.66
C ASP A 262 15.44 6.79 -11.54
N ASN A 263 16.32 6.77 -12.53
CA ASN A 263 16.59 5.57 -13.33
C ASN A 263 17.48 4.61 -12.54
N GLY A 264 16.85 3.78 -11.71
CA GLY A 264 17.55 2.84 -10.84
C GLY A 264 18.41 1.80 -11.57
N VAL A 265 18.23 1.58 -12.88
CA VAL A 265 19.09 0.68 -13.65
C VAL A 265 20.53 1.22 -13.76
N GLU A 266 20.70 2.55 -13.74
CA GLU A 266 21.99 3.24 -13.86
C GLU A 266 22.88 3.02 -12.63
N TYR A 267 22.31 2.55 -11.50
CA TYR A 267 23.08 2.22 -10.29
C TYR A 267 23.95 0.96 -10.49
N PHE A 268 23.52 0.08 -11.39
CA PHE A 268 24.12 -1.23 -11.59
C PHE A 268 25.36 -1.14 -12.49
N LYS A 269 26.41 -1.88 -12.11
CA LYS A 269 27.71 -1.86 -12.80
C LYS A 269 27.63 -1.99 -14.32
N ASN A 270 26.73 -2.86 -14.80
CA ASN A 270 26.62 -3.17 -16.22
C ASN A 270 25.97 -2.04 -17.04
N PHE A 271 25.31 -1.08 -16.39
CA PHE A 271 24.70 0.10 -17.00
C PHE A 271 25.52 1.36 -16.73
N ALA A 272 26.01 1.53 -15.49
CA ALA A 272 26.84 2.67 -15.08
C ALA A 272 28.05 2.91 -15.99
N GLN A 273 28.66 1.84 -16.52
CA GLN A 273 29.77 1.95 -17.49
C GLN A 273 29.40 2.66 -18.80
N PHE A 274 28.12 2.81 -19.11
CA PHE A 274 27.62 3.49 -20.30
C PHE A 274 27.03 4.87 -20.03
N ASP A 275 26.83 5.23 -18.76
CA ASP A 275 26.23 6.50 -18.35
C ASP A 275 27.30 7.61 -18.26
N PRO A 276 27.26 8.62 -19.15
CA PRO A 276 28.19 9.75 -19.10
C PRO A 276 28.13 10.53 -17.79
N GLY A 277 26.98 10.61 -17.14
CA GLY A 277 26.79 11.30 -15.85
C GLY A 277 27.64 10.70 -14.73
N GLN A 278 27.99 9.42 -14.86
CA GLN A 278 28.84 8.66 -13.95
C GLN A 278 30.27 8.44 -14.48
N GLY A 279 30.64 9.07 -15.60
CA GLY A 279 31.93 8.88 -16.27
C GLY A 279 32.02 7.65 -17.17
N GLY A 280 30.89 7.00 -17.46
CA GLY A 280 30.74 5.95 -18.45
C GLY A 280 30.84 6.44 -19.90
N THR A 281 30.90 5.52 -20.85
CA THR A 281 31.00 5.83 -22.29
C THR A 281 29.79 5.27 -23.06
N PRO A 282 29.02 6.11 -23.78
CA PRO A 282 27.91 5.66 -24.61
C PRO A 282 28.29 4.54 -25.58
N ALA A 283 27.42 3.55 -25.74
CA ALA A 283 27.67 2.40 -26.61
C ALA A 283 26.47 2.09 -27.53
N PRO A 284 26.16 2.94 -28.53
CA PRO A 284 25.05 2.70 -29.46
C PRO A 284 25.13 1.33 -30.13
N GLY A 285 24.01 0.60 -30.14
CA GLY A 285 23.92 -0.78 -30.63
C GLY A 285 24.14 -1.85 -29.55
N ASN A 286 24.55 -1.46 -28.34
CA ASN A 286 24.54 -2.33 -27.16
C ASN A 286 23.17 -2.25 -26.48
N VAL A 287 22.51 -3.39 -26.29
CA VAL A 287 21.16 -3.45 -25.72
C VAL A 287 21.04 -2.83 -24.33
N LEU A 288 22.06 -2.94 -23.47
CA LEU A 288 22.01 -2.35 -22.12
C LEU A 288 22.09 -0.83 -22.16
N TYR A 289 22.85 -0.28 -23.12
CA TYR A 289 22.89 1.17 -23.36
C TYR A 289 21.60 1.64 -24.05
N ASP A 290 21.27 1.05 -25.20
CA ASP A 290 20.14 1.48 -26.05
C ASP A 290 18.79 1.40 -25.31
N ASN A 291 18.60 0.40 -24.45
CA ASN A 291 17.36 0.21 -23.71
C ASN A 291 17.40 0.76 -22.28
N GLY A 292 18.58 0.89 -21.66
CA GLY A 292 18.70 1.22 -20.24
C GLY A 292 19.15 2.63 -19.93
N VAL A 293 19.97 3.24 -20.78
CA VAL A 293 20.68 4.51 -20.50
C VAL A 293 20.42 5.56 -21.58
N ALA A 294 20.15 5.16 -22.83
CA ALA A 294 19.94 6.09 -23.92
C ALA A 294 18.73 7.02 -23.69
N ILE A 295 18.95 8.31 -23.93
CA ILE A 295 17.94 9.36 -23.80
C ILE A 295 16.98 9.30 -25.01
N VAL A 296 15.68 9.45 -24.75
CA VAL A 296 14.68 9.54 -25.83
C VAL A 296 14.81 10.87 -26.59
N PRO A 297 14.29 11.00 -27.82
CA PRO A 297 14.26 12.30 -28.49
C PRO A 297 13.45 13.33 -27.69
N GLU A 298 14.02 14.51 -27.49
CA GLU A 298 13.42 15.64 -26.77
C GLU A 298 13.08 16.80 -27.74
N PRO A 299 11.98 16.71 -28.50
CA PRO A 299 11.57 17.79 -29.41
C PRO A 299 11.06 19.05 -28.69
N ASN A 300 10.62 18.91 -27.44
CA ASN A 300 10.28 20.03 -26.56
C ASN A 300 11.41 20.27 -25.56
N ASP A 301 11.35 21.40 -24.86
CA ASP A 301 12.28 21.74 -23.78
C ASP A 301 12.45 20.57 -22.79
N PRO A 302 13.69 20.11 -22.51
CA PRO A 302 13.91 18.92 -21.69
C PRO A 302 13.36 18.98 -20.27
N GLU A 303 13.26 20.20 -19.71
CA GLU A 303 12.80 20.43 -18.35
C GLU A 303 11.28 20.56 -18.31
N THR A 304 10.75 21.57 -19.03
CA THR A 304 9.33 21.92 -18.98
C THR A 304 8.45 21.06 -19.88
N GLY A 305 9.03 20.37 -20.86
CA GLY A 305 8.37 19.46 -21.79
C GLY A 305 8.76 17.99 -21.58
N ASN A 306 9.39 17.64 -20.45
CA ASN A 306 9.87 16.27 -20.16
C ASN A 306 8.73 15.23 -20.32
N ALA A 307 7.59 15.45 -19.67
CA ALA A 307 6.42 14.59 -19.76
C ALA A 307 5.94 14.39 -21.22
N ASP A 308 5.90 15.47 -22.00
CA ASP A 308 5.48 15.41 -23.41
C ASP A 308 6.50 14.64 -24.26
N ASN A 309 7.80 14.84 -24.04
CA ASN A 309 8.87 14.14 -24.75
C ASN A 309 8.80 12.63 -24.50
N LEU A 310 8.62 12.22 -23.24
CA LEU A 310 8.47 10.81 -22.86
C LEU A 310 7.19 10.20 -23.46
N ALA A 311 6.05 10.90 -23.36
CA ALA A 311 4.79 10.44 -23.94
C ALA A 311 4.85 10.34 -25.47
N LEU A 312 5.54 11.28 -26.16
CA LEU A 312 5.77 11.24 -27.60
C LEU A 312 6.64 10.05 -28.02
N ALA A 313 7.72 9.79 -27.28
CA ALA A 313 8.59 8.63 -27.53
C ALA A 313 7.82 7.31 -27.36
N LEU A 314 7.03 7.18 -26.29
CA LEU A 314 6.17 6.03 -26.05
C LEU A 314 5.14 5.87 -27.16
N ARG A 315 4.43 6.95 -27.52
CA ARG A 315 3.42 6.96 -28.60
C ARG A 315 4.01 6.54 -29.93
N LYS A 316 5.24 6.95 -30.25
CA LYS A 316 5.94 6.54 -31.47
C LYS A 316 6.12 5.02 -31.52
N ASP A 317 6.55 4.41 -30.42
CA ASP A 317 6.73 2.95 -30.34
C ASP A 317 5.39 2.20 -30.37
N VAL A 318 4.33 2.77 -29.78
CA VAL A 318 2.95 2.26 -29.88
C VAL A 318 2.49 2.21 -31.35
N LEU A 319 2.56 3.35 -32.05
CA LEU A 319 2.08 3.47 -33.43
C LEU A 319 2.94 2.68 -34.45
N ALA A 320 4.23 2.49 -34.15
CA ALA A 320 5.12 1.67 -34.96
C ALA A 320 4.98 0.16 -34.69
N GLY A 321 4.22 -0.24 -33.66
CA GLY A 321 4.13 -1.64 -33.23
C GLY A 321 5.43 -2.18 -32.61
N THR A 322 6.31 -1.30 -32.14
CA THR A 322 7.63 -1.62 -31.57
C THR A 322 7.69 -1.46 -30.05
N LEU A 323 6.59 -1.08 -29.39
CA LEU A 323 6.52 -0.97 -27.93
C LEU A 323 6.95 -2.28 -27.26
N PRO A 324 7.99 -2.27 -26.39
CA PRO A 324 8.51 -3.46 -25.72
C PRO A 324 7.48 -4.17 -24.84
N GLU A 325 7.79 -5.43 -24.51
CA GLU A 325 7.01 -6.23 -23.54
C GLU A 325 7.02 -5.58 -22.14
N VAL A 326 8.15 -5.01 -21.70
CA VAL A 326 8.26 -4.25 -20.45
C VAL A 326 8.77 -2.84 -20.72
N SER A 327 8.08 -1.82 -20.22
CA SER A 327 8.52 -0.42 -20.35
C SER A 327 8.54 0.26 -18.99
N TRP A 328 9.70 0.77 -18.59
CA TRP A 328 9.80 1.68 -17.44
C TRP A 328 9.80 3.12 -17.93
N LEU A 329 9.08 3.98 -17.23
CA LEU A 329 8.98 5.40 -17.54
C LEU A 329 9.55 6.20 -16.39
N VAL A 330 10.61 6.97 -16.64
CA VAL A 330 11.33 7.76 -15.64
C VAL A 330 11.35 9.21 -16.12
N THR A 331 10.82 10.11 -15.30
CA THR A 331 10.68 11.54 -15.58
C THR A 331 11.59 12.36 -14.68
N ASN A 332 11.73 13.65 -14.97
CA ASN A 332 12.39 14.60 -14.06
C ASN A 332 11.54 14.96 -12.83
N GLN A 333 12.13 15.74 -11.92
CA GLN A 333 11.53 16.17 -10.64
C GLN A 333 10.13 16.77 -10.80
N ARG A 334 9.95 17.61 -11.81
CA ARG A 334 8.71 18.38 -12.00
C ARG A 334 7.48 17.50 -12.18
N PHE A 335 7.62 16.39 -12.90
CA PHE A 335 6.49 15.49 -13.21
C PHE A 335 6.54 14.18 -12.42
N SER A 336 7.58 13.95 -11.61
CA SER A 336 7.70 12.76 -10.76
C SER A 336 6.77 12.80 -9.55
N GLU A 337 6.17 13.96 -9.24
CA GLU A 337 5.48 14.21 -7.96
C GLU A 337 6.42 14.19 -6.74
N HIS A 338 7.74 14.37 -6.92
CA HIS A 338 8.61 14.78 -5.81
C HIS A 338 7.94 15.94 -5.06
N PRO A 339 8.06 16.12 -3.75
CA PRO A 339 7.33 17.16 -3.01
C PRO A 339 7.46 18.60 -3.52
N ASP A 340 8.53 18.90 -4.25
CA ASP A 340 8.73 20.17 -4.97
C ASP A 340 7.98 20.21 -6.33
N GLY A 341 7.67 19.05 -6.89
CA GLY A 341 6.81 18.83 -8.06
C GLY A 341 5.33 18.67 -7.68
N ALA A 342 4.47 19.45 -8.34
CA ALA A 342 3.05 19.45 -8.04
C ALA A 342 2.35 18.13 -8.44
N PRO A 343 1.48 17.56 -7.59
CA PRO A 343 0.61 16.44 -7.96
C PRO A 343 -0.17 16.64 -9.26
N THR A 344 -0.59 17.87 -9.60
CA THR A 344 -1.25 18.16 -10.88
C THR A 344 -0.34 17.93 -12.09
N ASP A 345 0.95 18.26 -11.99
CA ASP A 345 1.92 18.06 -13.08
C ASP A 345 2.20 16.55 -13.27
N GLY A 346 2.40 15.81 -12.18
CA GLY A 346 2.51 14.35 -12.28
C GLY A 346 1.24 13.66 -12.80
N ALA A 347 0.06 14.14 -12.40
CA ALA A 347 -1.22 13.69 -12.97
C ALA A 347 -1.30 13.95 -14.48
N TYR A 348 -0.82 15.11 -14.95
CA TYR A 348 -0.74 15.41 -16.37
C TYR A 348 0.16 14.41 -17.10
N TYR A 349 1.34 14.13 -16.55
CA TYR A 349 2.26 13.14 -17.13
C TYR A 349 1.62 11.75 -17.23
N VAL A 350 1.01 11.25 -16.14
CA VAL A 350 0.27 9.98 -16.15
C VAL A 350 -0.81 9.99 -17.22
N HIS A 351 -1.56 11.09 -17.35
CA HIS A 351 -2.61 11.20 -18.37
C HIS A 351 -2.05 11.12 -19.81
N GLU A 352 -0.95 11.82 -20.11
CA GLU A 352 -0.31 11.77 -21.43
C GLU A 352 0.27 10.39 -21.74
N VAL A 353 0.81 9.67 -20.76
CA VAL A 353 1.23 8.27 -20.91
C VAL A 353 0.04 7.37 -21.28
N LEU A 354 -1.09 7.50 -20.57
CA LEU A 354 -2.30 6.72 -20.88
C LEU A 354 -2.85 7.04 -22.28
N LYS A 355 -2.79 8.31 -22.71
CA LYS A 355 -3.16 8.73 -24.07
C LYS A 355 -2.20 8.20 -25.12
N ALA A 356 -0.89 8.20 -24.85
CA ALA A 356 0.12 7.65 -25.74
C ALA A 356 -0.09 6.14 -25.98
N LEU A 357 -0.39 5.38 -24.93
CA LEU A 357 -0.74 3.96 -25.03
C LEU A 357 -2.05 3.74 -25.78
N ASN A 358 -3.06 4.59 -25.56
CA ASN A 358 -4.36 4.52 -26.21
C ASN A 358 -4.37 5.11 -27.64
N ALA A 359 -3.22 5.60 -28.16
CA ALA A 359 -3.10 5.98 -29.56
C ALA A 359 -3.36 4.78 -30.51
N ASP A 360 -3.10 3.56 -30.03
CA ASP A 360 -3.69 2.33 -30.56
C ASP A 360 -4.55 1.67 -29.46
N PRO A 361 -5.88 1.65 -29.56
CA PRO A 361 -6.75 1.02 -28.58
C PRO A 361 -6.47 -0.47 -28.36
N ASP A 362 -5.96 -1.22 -29.36
CA ASP A 362 -5.60 -2.63 -29.18
C ASP A 362 -4.39 -2.77 -28.24
N VAL A 363 -3.44 -1.83 -28.31
CA VAL A 363 -2.29 -1.77 -27.40
C VAL A 363 -2.75 -1.47 -25.99
N PHE A 364 -3.51 -0.40 -25.78
CA PHE A 364 -4.04 -0.07 -24.45
C PHE A 364 -4.86 -1.22 -23.85
N ASN A 365 -5.74 -1.84 -24.64
CA ASN A 365 -6.60 -2.95 -24.21
C ASN A 365 -5.86 -4.26 -23.94
N SER A 366 -4.55 -4.31 -24.15
CA SER A 366 -3.70 -5.46 -23.84
C SER A 366 -2.52 -5.11 -22.92
N THR A 367 -2.52 -3.93 -22.34
CA THR A 367 -1.46 -3.43 -21.45
C THR A 367 -1.93 -3.44 -19.98
N LEU A 368 -0.98 -3.72 -19.08
CA LEU A 368 -1.06 -3.30 -17.68
C LEU A 368 -0.16 -2.08 -17.50
N VAL A 369 -0.71 -0.99 -16.97
CA VAL A 369 0.08 0.13 -16.44
C VAL A 369 0.07 0.04 -14.91
N ILE A 370 1.25 -0.03 -14.31
CA ILE A 370 1.45 -0.01 -12.86
C ILE A 370 1.92 1.40 -12.51
N ILE A 371 1.12 2.11 -11.70
CA ILE A 371 1.50 3.40 -11.13
C ILE A 371 1.73 3.17 -9.65
N ASN A 372 2.96 3.37 -9.19
CA ASN A 372 3.32 3.28 -7.79
C ASN A 372 4.23 4.45 -7.39
N PHE A 373 4.56 4.52 -6.11
CA PHE A 373 5.49 5.51 -5.56
C PHE A 373 6.66 4.77 -4.91
N ASP A 374 7.82 5.38 -4.90
CA ASP A 374 9.06 4.83 -4.35
C ASP A 374 9.06 4.82 -2.81
N GLU A 375 8.66 5.91 -2.16
CA GLU A 375 8.60 6.06 -0.71
C GLU A 375 7.59 7.17 -0.32
N ASN A 376 7.53 7.54 0.95
CA ASN A 376 6.43 8.32 1.52
C ASN A 376 6.73 9.81 1.75
N ASP A 377 7.88 10.34 1.33
CA ASP A 377 8.41 11.68 1.66
C ASP A 377 8.62 11.91 3.16
N GLY A 378 8.33 10.91 4.01
CA GLY A 378 8.15 11.10 5.44
C GLY A 378 6.73 11.52 5.82
N GLN A 379 5.79 11.64 4.87
CA GLN A 379 4.37 11.87 5.14
C GLN A 379 3.73 10.71 5.89
N PHE A 380 2.84 11.05 6.82
CA PHE A 380 2.21 10.13 7.75
C PHE A 380 1.46 9.00 7.07
N ASP A 381 1.61 7.80 7.62
CA ASP A 381 0.73 6.67 7.36
C ASP A 381 0.45 5.94 8.68
N HIS A 382 -0.83 5.65 8.94
CA HIS A 382 -1.26 5.09 10.22
C HIS A 382 -0.99 3.60 10.38
N VAL A 383 -0.64 2.88 9.30
CA VAL A 383 -0.46 1.42 9.35
C VAL A 383 1.00 1.12 9.69
N PRO A 384 1.28 0.48 10.85
CA PRO A 384 2.61 -0.03 11.12
C PRO A 384 3.00 -1.04 10.03
N PRO A 385 4.17 -0.90 9.41
CA PRO A 385 4.53 -1.76 8.30
C PRO A 385 4.87 -3.18 8.78
N PRO A 386 4.59 -4.22 7.97
CA PRO A 386 5.03 -5.57 8.26
C PRO A 386 6.55 -5.67 8.24
N VAL A 387 7.16 -6.09 9.35
CA VAL A 387 8.60 -6.29 9.46
C VAL A 387 8.94 -7.75 9.82
N PRO A 388 10.08 -8.28 9.37
CA PRO A 388 10.46 -9.65 9.62
C PRO A 388 10.69 -9.92 11.11
N ALA A 389 10.46 -11.17 11.52
CA ALA A 389 10.90 -11.61 12.84
C ALA A 389 12.44 -11.60 12.91
N PRO A 390 13.06 -11.30 14.07
CA PRO A 390 14.50 -11.37 14.23
C PRO A 390 15.08 -12.71 13.75
N GLY A 391 16.11 -12.65 12.90
CA GLY A 391 16.80 -13.83 12.37
C GLY A 391 16.45 -14.22 10.93
N GLU A 392 15.45 -13.58 10.31
CA GLU A 392 15.25 -13.71 8.85
C GLU A 392 16.48 -13.17 8.11
N THR A 393 16.98 -13.96 7.16
CA THR A 393 18.22 -13.65 6.42
C THR A 393 17.94 -12.65 5.30
N ASP A 394 18.89 -11.74 5.03
CA ASP A 394 18.79 -10.67 4.01
C ASP A 394 17.64 -9.66 4.27
N GLU A 395 17.22 -9.59 5.53
CA GLU A 395 16.09 -8.75 5.98
C GLU A 395 16.47 -7.75 7.08
N PHE A 396 17.73 -7.78 7.51
CA PHE A 396 18.31 -6.88 8.49
C PHE A 396 19.63 -6.36 7.94
N VAL A 397 19.89 -5.05 8.06
CA VAL A 397 21.12 -4.44 7.55
C VAL A 397 22.32 -4.93 8.37
N ALA A 398 23.25 -5.61 7.70
CA ALA A 398 24.46 -6.16 8.31
C ALA A 398 25.65 -5.18 8.26
N GLY A 399 26.57 -5.31 9.22
CA GLY A 399 27.88 -4.64 9.17
C GLY A 399 27.86 -3.11 9.31
N THR A 400 26.72 -2.51 9.67
CA THR A 400 26.56 -1.07 9.85
C THR A 400 26.48 -0.70 11.33
N ASP A 401 27.25 0.30 11.75
CA ASP A 401 27.13 0.89 13.09
C ASP A 401 25.92 1.83 13.15
N LEU A 402 24.85 1.34 13.78
CA LEU A 402 23.59 2.07 13.97
C LEU A 402 23.53 2.78 15.34
N SER A 403 24.60 2.75 16.14
CA SER A 403 24.61 3.37 17.47
C SER A 403 24.44 4.89 17.42
N LYS A 404 24.89 5.53 16.34
CA LYS A 404 24.64 6.95 16.05
C LYS A 404 23.15 7.30 15.92
N TYR A 405 22.29 6.29 15.71
CA TYR A 405 20.84 6.43 15.59
C TYR A 405 20.09 5.88 16.82
N GLY A 406 20.82 5.51 17.87
CA GLY A 406 20.24 4.98 19.11
C GLY A 406 19.96 3.48 19.11
N PHE A 407 20.32 2.74 18.06
CA PHE A 407 20.13 1.29 18.00
C PHE A 407 21.42 0.54 18.36
N ASN A 408 21.30 -0.44 19.26
CA ASN A 408 22.40 -1.34 19.65
C ASN A 408 22.29 -2.73 19.01
N ALA A 409 21.27 -2.95 18.18
CA ALA A 409 20.99 -4.19 17.48
C ALA A 409 20.63 -3.89 16.01
N PRO A 410 20.79 -4.86 15.09
CA PRO A 410 20.33 -4.72 13.72
C PRO A 410 18.82 -4.40 13.65
N VAL A 411 18.45 -3.48 12.78
CA VAL A 411 17.06 -3.11 12.48
C VAL A 411 16.62 -3.74 11.15
N PRO A 412 15.31 -4.02 10.98
CA PRO A 412 14.81 -4.59 9.74
C PRO A 412 15.01 -3.61 8.58
N VAL A 413 15.18 -4.14 7.37
CA VAL A 413 15.20 -3.32 6.14
C VAL A 413 13.84 -2.65 5.91
N GLY A 414 12.78 -3.40 6.13
CA GLY A 414 11.41 -3.02 5.87
C GLY A 414 10.45 -4.16 6.24
N LEU A 415 9.23 -4.20 5.70
CA LEU A 415 8.70 -3.27 4.72
C LEU A 415 8.65 -1.84 5.29
N GLY A 416 8.64 -0.86 4.40
CA GLY A 416 8.45 0.54 4.75
C GLY A 416 6.98 0.94 4.83
N PHE A 417 6.71 2.23 5.01
CA PHE A 417 5.35 2.75 5.11
C PHE A 417 4.56 2.54 3.81
N ARG A 418 3.22 2.60 3.91
CA ARG A 418 2.39 2.41 2.72
C ARG A 418 2.56 3.56 1.75
N VAL A 419 2.62 3.21 0.47
CA VAL A 419 2.68 4.13 -0.66
C VAL A 419 1.62 3.75 -1.69
N PRO A 420 1.10 4.70 -2.50
CA PRO A 420 0.05 4.37 -3.44
C PRO A 420 0.44 3.31 -4.47
N LEU A 421 -0.55 2.50 -4.85
CA LEU A 421 -0.49 1.58 -5.98
C LEU A 421 -1.81 1.65 -6.77
N LEU A 422 -1.73 1.90 -8.07
CA LEU A 422 -2.83 1.79 -9.02
C LEU A 422 -2.46 0.82 -10.13
N LEU A 423 -3.36 -0.12 -10.41
CA LEU A 423 -3.20 -1.08 -11.51
C LEU A 423 -4.20 -0.74 -12.61
N VAL A 424 -3.74 -0.15 -13.70
CA VAL A 424 -4.57 0.33 -14.81
C VAL A 424 -4.53 -0.67 -15.95
N SER A 425 -5.62 -1.42 -16.10
CA SER A 425 -5.77 -2.47 -17.12
C SER A 425 -7.24 -2.81 -17.33
N PRO A 426 -7.66 -3.39 -18.48
CA PRO A 426 -9.04 -3.83 -18.67
C PRO A 426 -9.54 -4.81 -17.58
N TRP A 427 -8.64 -5.61 -17.03
CA TRP A 427 -8.94 -6.64 -16.02
C TRP A 427 -8.94 -6.13 -14.56
N THR A 428 -8.61 -4.85 -14.35
CA THR A 428 -8.64 -4.19 -13.05
C THR A 428 -9.72 -3.11 -12.98
N ARG A 429 -10.55 -2.99 -14.02
CA ARG A 429 -11.64 -2.01 -14.06
C ARG A 429 -12.69 -2.28 -12.99
N GLY A 430 -13.18 -1.19 -12.39
CA GLY A 430 -14.32 -1.20 -11.49
C GLY A 430 -14.12 -0.56 -10.12
N GLY A 431 -13.01 0.14 -9.88
CA GLY A 431 -12.78 0.80 -8.59
C GLY A 431 -12.63 -0.19 -7.44
N TRP A 432 -11.91 -1.29 -7.67
CA TRP A 432 -11.66 -2.34 -6.69
C TRP A 432 -10.54 -1.93 -5.73
N VAL A 433 -10.51 -2.56 -4.55
CA VAL A 433 -9.38 -2.48 -3.62
C VAL A 433 -8.73 -3.85 -3.52
N THR A 434 -7.40 -3.89 -3.56
CA THR A 434 -6.63 -5.04 -3.07
C THR A 434 -5.92 -4.66 -1.78
N SER A 435 -6.10 -5.50 -0.75
CA SER A 435 -5.45 -5.34 0.56
C SER A 435 -4.37 -6.42 0.78
N GLU A 436 -3.90 -7.07 -0.30
CA GLU A 436 -2.80 -8.02 -0.26
C GLU A 436 -1.50 -7.28 0.11
N VAL A 437 -0.85 -7.70 1.20
CA VAL A 437 0.44 -7.15 1.63
C VAL A 437 1.43 -7.29 0.48
N SER A 438 1.95 -6.16 0.01
CA SER A 438 2.79 -6.09 -1.18
C SER A 438 3.87 -5.00 -1.02
N ASP A 439 4.96 -5.11 -1.76
CA ASP A 439 6.03 -4.09 -1.80
C ASP A 439 6.58 -3.91 -3.23
N HIS A 440 7.69 -3.20 -3.44
CA HIS A 440 8.27 -3.06 -4.78
C HIS A 440 8.68 -4.38 -5.43
N THR A 441 9.02 -5.39 -4.63
CA THR A 441 9.28 -6.73 -5.17
C THR A 441 8.02 -7.39 -5.72
N SER A 442 6.83 -7.00 -5.29
CA SER A 442 5.56 -7.48 -5.86
C SER A 442 5.39 -7.13 -7.34
N VAL A 443 5.98 -6.03 -7.80
CA VAL A 443 6.00 -5.67 -9.24
C VAL A 443 6.89 -6.63 -10.03
N ILE A 444 8.06 -6.97 -9.48
CA ILE A 444 8.94 -8.00 -10.04
C ILE A 444 8.22 -9.35 -10.04
N GLN A 445 7.64 -9.77 -8.91
CA GLN A 445 6.95 -11.06 -8.78
C GLN A 445 5.76 -11.18 -9.75
N PHE A 446 5.02 -10.09 -9.99
CA PHE A 446 4.02 -10.06 -11.06
C PHE A 446 4.64 -10.38 -12.43
N MET A 447 5.74 -9.69 -12.78
CA MET A 447 6.45 -9.94 -14.04
C MET A 447 7.05 -11.35 -14.11
N GLU A 448 7.47 -11.95 -13.00
CA GLU A 448 7.89 -13.37 -12.95
C GLU A 448 6.74 -14.30 -13.34
N LYS A 449 5.53 -14.09 -12.77
CA LYS A 449 4.33 -14.89 -13.10
C LYS A 449 3.90 -14.69 -14.54
N TRP A 450 3.85 -13.44 -14.97
CA TRP A 450 3.43 -13.07 -16.32
C TRP A 450 4.38 -13.61 -17.39
N SER A 451 5.68 -13.35 -17.26
CA SER A 451 6.69 -13.85 -18.21
C SER A 451 6.77 -15.38 -18.24
N SER A 452 6.59 -16.05 -17.10
CA SER A 452 6.45 -17.51 -17.04
C SER A 452 5.21 -18.02 -17.79
N ALA A 453 4.06 -17.33 -17.68
CA ALA A 453 2.86 -17.67 -18.43
C ALA A 453 3.03 -17.49 -19.95
N LEU A 454 3.94 -16.60 -20.38
CA LEU A 454 4.36 -16.43 -21.77
C LEU A 454 5.42 -17.45 -22.23
N GLY A 455 5.90 -18.33 -21.35
CA GLY A 455 6.96 -19.29 -21.66
C GLY A 455 8.37 -18.71 -21.64
N LYS A 456 8.57 -17.53 -21.04
CA LYS A 456 9.83 -16.80 -20.91
C LYS A 456 10.13 -16.49 -19.43
N PRO A 457 10.33 -17.49 -18.55
CA PRO A 457 10.40 -17.25 -17.11
C PRO A 457 11.59 -16.34 -16.74
N ALA A 458 11.30 -15.08 -16.40
CA ALA A 458 12.27 -14.09 -15.95
C ALA A 458 12.22 -14.00 -14.42
N ILE A 459 12.90 -14.91 -13.72
CA ILE A 459 12.85 -15.04 -12.25
C ILE A 459 14.01 -14.26 -11.61
N CYS A 460 13.68 -13.28 -10.76
CA CYS A 460 14.68 -12.46 -10.07
C CYS A 460 15.45 -13.29 -9.03
N PRO A 461 16.79 -13.31 -9.09
CA PRO A 461 17.59 -14.16 -8.20
C PRO A 461 17.79 -13.57 -6.79
N ASN A 462 17.34 -12.33 -6.55
CA ASN A 462 17.75 -11.56 -5.37
C ASN A 462 16.65 -11.34 -4.34
N ILE A 463 15.37 -11.56 -4.69
CA ILE A 463 14.28 -11.40 -3.72
C ILE A 463 14.44 -12.46 -2.62
N SER A 464 14.52 -12.00 -1.37
CA SER A 464 14.69 -12.84 -0.19
C SER A 464 13.57 -13.88 -0.04
N ASP A 465 13.87 -14.96 0.67
CA ASP A 465 12.87 -15.99 0.95
C ASP A 465 11.70 -15.43 1.77
N TRP A 466 11.96 -14.50 2.70
CA TRP A 466 10.92 -13.91 3.53
C TRP A 466 9.95 -13.06 2.70
N ARG A 467 10.45 -12.17 1.83
CA ARG A 467 9.61 -11.37 0.93
C ARG A 467 8.79 -12.24 -0.02
N ARG A 468 9.37 -13.34 -0.56
CA ARG A 468 8.61 -14.30 -1.39
C ARG A 468 7.48 -15.01 -0.64
N ARG A 469 7.60 -15.20 0.68
CA ARG A 469 6.53 -15.80 1.51
C ARG A 469 5.45 -14.80 1.91
N VAL A 470 5.82 -13.56 2.21
CA VAL A 470 4.93 -12.53 2.79
C VAL A 470 4.29 -11.63 1.73
N CYS A 471 5.05 -11.15 0.75
CA CYS A 471 4.57 -10.20 -0.24
C CYS A 471 3.79 -10.90 -1.37
N GLY A 472 2.69 -10.26 -1.79
CA GLY A 472 1.87 -10.68 -2.92
C GLY A 472 2.60 -10.56 -4.26
N ASP A 473 2.08 -11.25 -5.27
CA ASP A 473 2.56 -11.14 -6.67
C ASP A 473 1.62 -10.30 -7.55
N LEU A 474 0.68 -9.57 -6.93
CA LEU A 474 -0.34 -8.71 -7.54
C LEU A 474 -1.34 -9.43 -8.46
N THR A 475 -1.19 -10.72 -8.75
CA THR A 475 -2.09 -11.42 -9.68
C THR A 475 -3.52 -11.55 -9.15
N GLY A 476 -3.69 -11.56 -7.81
CA GLY A 476 -5.00 -11.54 -7.14
C GLY A 476 -5.79 -10.25 -7.37
N ALA A 477 -5.16 -9.17 -7.86
CA ALA A 477 -5.82 -7.90 -8.12
C ALA A 477 -6.67 -7.87 -9.42
N PHE A 478 -6.60 -8.92 -10.23
CA PHE A 478 -7.14 -8.99 -11.59
C PHE A 478 -8.36 -9.91 -11.68
N ASP A 479 -9.33 -9.54 -12.53
CA ASP A 479 -10.37 -10.45 -13.01
C ASP A 479 -10.21 -10.63 -14.53
N PHE A 480 -9.57 -11.74 -14.92
CA PHE A 480 -9.37 -12.10 -16.32
C PHE A 480 -10.65 -12.58 -17.04
N THR A 481 -11.75 -12.77 -16.31
CA THR A 481 -12.99 -13.32 -16.85
C THR A 481 -13.96 -12.24 -17.33
N ALA A 482 -13.86 -11.01 -16.79
CA ALA A 482 -14.75 -9.90 -17.13
C ALA A 482 -13.98 -8.58 -17.43
N PRO A 483 -13.15 -8.52 -18.49
CA PRO A 483 -12.46 -7.29 -18.86
C PRO A 483 -13.43 -6.18 -19.28
N VAL A 484 -13.10 -4.95 -18.92
CA VAL A 484 -13.76 -3.73 -19.42
C VAL A 484 -12.74 -2.93 -20.22
N PHE A 485 -12.92 -2.91 -21.54
CA PHE A 485 -11.98 -2.26 -22.47
C PHE A 485 -12.21 -0.75 -22.60
N GLY A 486 -11.17 -0.05 -23.04
CA GLY A 486 -11.16 1.38 -23.34
C GLY A 486 -10.74 2.23 -22.15
N LEU A 487 -10.00 3.31 -22.46
CA LEU A 487 -9.64 4.34 -21.48
C LEU A 487 -10.93 5.04 -20.99
N PRO A 488 -11.20 5.09 -19.67
CA PRO A 488 -12.34 5.82 -19.14
C PRO A 488 -12.16 7.31 -19.37
N LYS A 489 -13.26 8.06 -19.30
CA LYS A 489 -13.17 9.52 -19.24
C LYS A 489 -12.53 9.93 -17.92
N LEU A 490 -11.37 10.58 -18.00
CA LEU A 490 -10.66 11.15 -16.85
C LEU A 490 -10.79 12.68 -16.88
N PRO A 491 -10.55 13.37 -15.74
CA PRO A 491 -10.47 14.83 -15.72
C PRO A 491 -9.40 15.33 -16.71
N ASP A 492 -9.71 16.42 -17.42
CA ASP A 492 -8.71 17.15 -18.20
C ASP A 492 -7.77 17.88 -17.24
N LEU A 493 -6.48 17.92 -17.58
CA LEU A 493 -5.43 18.51 -16.78
C LEU A 493 -4.59 19.45 -17.62
N ALA A 494 -4.04 20.46 -16.98
CA ALA A 494 -2.99 21.30 -17.54
C ALA A 494 -1.90 21.44 -16.47
N PRO A 495 -0.61 21.32 -16.84
CA PRO A 495 0.48 21.57 -15.90
C PRO A 495 0.35 22.98 -15.31
N ILE A 496 0.54 23.08 -14.01
CA ILE A 496 0.53 24.36 -13.31
C ILE A 496 1.93 25.00 -13.25
N GLY A 497 2.98 24.25 -13.63
CA GLY A 497 4.36 24.72 -13.57
C GLY A 497 5.00 24.49 -12.21
N GLU A 498 6.27 24.88 -12.07
CA GLU A 498 6.92 24.85 -10.76
C GLU A 498 6.36 25.96 -9.87
N PRO A 499 5.54 25.64 -8.85
CA PRO A 499 5.08 26.64 -7.92
C PRO A 499 6.26 27.03 -7.01
N ALA A 500 6.22 28.24 -6.44
CA ALA A 500 7.06 28.50 -5.26
C ALA A 500 6.70 27.49 -4.14
N GLY A 501 7.68 27.03 -3.36
CA GLY A 501 7.40 26.23 -2.18
C GLY A 501 6.56 27.02 -1.17
N TYR A 502 5.46 26.42 -0.71
CA TYR A 502 4.56 27.01 0.28
C TYR A 502 4.61 26.22 1.60
N ASN A 503 4.32 26.89 2.72
CA ASN A 503 4.17 26.23 4.01
C ASN A 503 2.71 26.39 4.46
N PRO A 504 1.82 25.43 4.14
CA PRO A 504 0.44 25.53 4.55
C PRO A 504 0.33 25.59 6.08
N PRO A 505 -0.45 26.53 6.65
CA PRO A 505 -0.61 26.60 8.09
C PRO A 505 -1.64 25.56 8.57
N VAL A 506 -1.36 24.94 9.72
CA VAL A 506 -2.28 24.00 10.37
C VAL A 506 -3.56 24.72 10.77
N THR A 507 -4.71 24.14 10.44
CA THR A 507 -6.04 24.73 10.73
C THR A 507 -6.88 23.90 11.70
N THR A 508 -6.62 22.59 11.80
CA THR A 508 -7.44 21.65 12.57
C THR A 508 -6.57 20.72 13.41
N ASN A 509 -7.19 20.18 14.47
CA ASN A 509 -6.58 19.15 15.31
C ASN A 509 -7.66 18.16 15.76
N ALA A 510 -8.23 17.45 14.79
CA ALA A 510 -9.25 16.43 14.98
C ALA A 510 -9.06 15.33 13.94
N LEU A 511 -9.52 14.11 14.26
CA LEU A 511 -9.45 12.98 13.32
C LEU A 511 -10.12 13.36 11.98
N PRO A 512 -9.43 13.19 10.84
CA PRO A 512 -10.02 13.45 9.53
C PRO A 512 -11.24 12.59 9.24
N GLU A 513 -12.15 13.13 8.43
CA GLU A 513 -13.26 12.36 7.89
C GLU A 513 -12.82 11.61 6.62
N GLN A 514 -13.14 10.32 6.55
CA GLN A 514 -13.04 9.52 5.32
C GLN A 514 -14.39 9.56 4.57
N GLU A 515 -14.36 9.61 3.24
CA GLU A 515 -15.56 9.49 2.40
C GLU A 515 -16.37 8.25 2.80
N THR A 516 -17.69 8.40 2.96
CA THR A 516 -18.56 7.31 3.39
C THR A 516 -18.70 6.22 2.32
N GLY A 517 -18.78 4.97 2.76
CA GLY A 517 -19.14 3.83 1.91
C GLY A 517 -18.00 2.83 1.74
N THR A 518 -18.31 1.72 1.08
CA THR A 518 -17.37 0.62 0.80
C THR A 518 -17.02 0.57 -0.69
N LYS A 519 -15.93 -0.13 -1.01
CA LYS A 519 -15.56 -0.54 -2.36
C LYS A 519 -15.66 -2.06 -2.49
N ARG A 520 -15.57 -2.55 -3.72
CA ARG A 520 -15.39 -3.99 -3.96
C ARG A 520 -13.95 -4.37 -3.61
N ALA A 521 -13.76 -5.52 -3.00
CA ALA A 521 -12.45 -6.01 -2.55
C ALA A 521 -12.04 -7.26 -3.32
N ARG A 522 -10.76 -7.35 -3.69
CA ARG A 522 -10.16 -8.52 -4.33
C ARG A 522 -9.85 -9.62 -3.31
N PRO A 523 -9.88 -10.90 -3.72
CA PRO A 523 -9.62 -12.02 -2.83
C PRO A 523 -8.20 -11.96 -2.27
N LEU A 524 -8.04 -12.37 -1.01
CA LEU A 524 -6.74 -12.38 -0.34
C LEU A 524 -6.20 -13.81 -0.12
N PRO A 525 -4.87 -14.00 -0.08
CA PRO A 525 -4.24 -15.32 -0.01
C PRO A 525 -3.95 -15.80 1.42
N TYR A 526 -4.64 -15.27 2.43
CA TYR A 526 -4.37 -15.57 3.84
C TYR A 526 -5.65 -15.58 4.68
N GLN A 527 -5.63 -16.29 5.80
CA GLN A 527 -6.71 -16.35 6.78
C GLN A 527 -6.10 -16.33 8.19
N PRO A 528 -5.62 -15.16 8.66
CA PRO A 528 -4.83 -15.02 9.87
C PRO A 528 -5.68 -15.21 11.14
N ASN A 529 -5.15 -15.83 12.19
CA ASN A 529 -5.79 -15.93 13.50
C ASN A 529 -4.76 -15.88 14.64
N ALA A 530 -5.17 -15.33 15.78
CA ALA A 530 -4.37 -15.24 16.99
C ALA A 530 -5.27 -15.40 18.23
N ASN A 531 -4.79 -16.16 19.20
CA ASN A 531 -5.48 -16.42 20.47
C ASN A 531 -4.54 -16.27 21.67
N LEU A 532 -5.07 -15.73 22.77
CA LEU A 532 -4.47 -15.82 24.09
C LEU A 532 -4.77 -17.20 24.69
N THR A 533 -3.74 -18.02 24.87
CA THR A 533 -3.88 -19.42 25.28
C THR A 533 -3.64 -19.65 26.77
N GLY A 534 -2.98 -18.70 27.45
CA GLY A 534 -2.77 -18.75 28.89
C GLY A 534 -1.67 -17.78 29.33
N PHE A 535 -1.12 -18.03 30.51
CA PHE A 535 -0.03 -17.24 31.09
C PHE A 535 1.04 -18.17 31.66
N SER A 536 2.29 -17.72 31.62
CA SER A 536 3.44 -18.37 32.23
C SER A 536 4.10 -17.39 33.20
N ALA A 537 4.62 -17.88 34.33
CA ALA A 537 5.39 -17.07 35.26
C ALA A 537 6.82 -17.63 35.37
N ASP A 538 7.82 -16.75 35.38
CA ASP A 538 9.19 -17.16 35.67
C ASP A 538 9.45 -17.28 37.19
N ARG A 539 10.67 -17.69 37.57
CA ARG A 539 11.05 -17.83 38.99
C ARG A 539 11.10 -16.50 39.74
N GLY A 540 11.20 -15.37 39.02
CA GLY A 540 11.21 -14.02 39.56
C GLY A 540 9.82 -13.42 39.71
N GLY A 541 8.77 -14.11 39.27
CA GLY A 541 7.39 -13.64 39.31
C GLY A 541 6.99 -12.78 38.10
N ALA A 542 7.85 -12.64 37.09
CA ALA A 542 7.45 -11.96 35.85
C ALA A 542 6.47 -12.84 35.07
N VAL A 543 5.33 -12.26 34.68
CA VAL A 543 4.26 -12.96 33.97
C VAL A 543 4.33 -12.65 32.48
N THR A 544 4.14 -13.68 31.67
CA THR A 544 4.13 -13.63 30.21
C THR A 544 2.81 -14.20 29.71
N ALA A 545 2.13 -13.47 28.84
CA ALA A 545 0.98 -13.95 28.10
C ALA A 545 1.44 -14.90 26.99
N ASN A 546 0.82 -16.08 26.90
CA ASN A 546 1.08 -17.07 25.86
C ASN A 546 0.10 -16.86 24.71
N LEU A 547 0.63 -16.72 23.50
CA LEU A 547 -0.14 -16.51 22.27
C LEU A 547 0.01 -17.70 21.32
N ALA A 548 -1.02 -17.97 20.54
CA ALA A 548 -0.99 -18.94 19.45
C ALA A 548 -1.48 -18.29 18.15
N PHE A 549 -0.62 -18.27 17.14
CA PHE A 549 -0.91 -17.72 15.81
C PHE A 549 -1.14 -18.83 14.79
N SER A 550 -2.02 -18.61 13.83
CA SER A 550 -2.26 -19.54 12.74
C SER A 550 -2.68 -18.79 11.48
N ASN A 551 -2.45 -19.40 10.32
CA ASN A 551 -2.83 -18.87 9.02
C ASN A 551 -3.18 -20.05 8.12
N TYR A 552 -4.47 -20.39 8.03
CA TYR A 552 -4.89 -21.60 7.33
C TYR A 552 -6.24 -21.51 6.64
N GLY A 553 -6.34 -22.23 5.52
CA GLY A 553 -7.54 -22.33 4.71
C GLY A 553 -7.21 -22.85 3.32
N PRO A 554 -8.20 -23.35 2.56
CA PRO A 554 -7.97 -23.91 1.23
C PRO A 554 -7.41 -22.90 0.23
N HIS A 555 -7.73 -21.61 0.39
CA HIS A 555 -7.26 -20.50 -0.45
C HIS A 555 -5.91 -19.92 0.02
N VAL A 556 -5.41 -20.31 1.21
CA VAL A 556 -4.22 -19.72 1.81
C VAL A 556 -2.95 -20.15 1.06
N THR A 557 -2.20 -19.17 0.59
CA THR A 557 -0.97 -19.38 -0.19
C THR A 557 0.18 -18.42 0.16
N ARG A 558 -0.04 -17.46 1.05
CA ARG A 558 0.98 -16.54 1.56
C ARG A 558 1.05 -16.59 3.08
N ALA A 559 2.23 -16.31 3.60
CA ALA A 559 2.45 -16.15 5.03
C ALA A 559 1.70 -14.91 5.55
N SER A 560 1.39 -14.90 6.84
CA SER A 560 0.84 -13.73 7.53
C SER A 560 1.85 -13.21 8.55
N HIS A 561 2.08 -11.91 8.52
CA HIS A 561 2.82 -11.21 9.56
C HIS A 561 1.88 -10.80 10.71
N PHE A 562 2.42 -10.81 11.94
CA PHE A 562 1.75 -10.29 13.13
C PHE A 562 2.70 -9.43 13.96
N SER A 563 2.20 -8.33 14.50
CA SER A 563 2.87 -7.55 15.56
C SER A 563 2.07 -7.62 16.86
N VAL A 564 2.78 -7.70 17.99
CA VAL A 564 2.21 -7.87 19.33
C VAL A 564 2.64 -6.71 20.24
N TYR A 565 1.67 -5.94 20.70
CA TYR A 565 1.85 -4.74 21.52
C TYR A 565 1.45 -5.03 22.97
N ASN A 566 2.26 -4.54 23.91
CA ASN A 566 1.88 -4.40 25.31
C ASN A 566 1.50 -2.93 25.55
N ASN A 567 0.19 -2.64 25.61
CA ASN A 567 -0.30 -1.27 25.70
C ASN A 567 -0.11 -0.64 27.09
N LEU A 568 0.25 -1.43 28.10
CA LEU A 568 0.58 -0.93 29.44
C LEU A 568 2.05 -0.49 29.56
N ALA A 569 2.90 -0.88 28.61
CA ALA A 569 4.29 -0.46 28.61
C ALA A 569 4.43 1.02 28.25
N GLY A 570 5.33 1.72 28.96
CA GLY A 570 5.77 3.05 28.55
C GLY A 570 6.62 3.00 27.28
N ALA A 571 6.91 4.17 26.69
CA ALA A 571 7.80 4.25 25.55
C ALA A 571 9.25 3.90 25.97
N PRO A 572 9.85 2.82 25.45
CA PRO A 572 11.24 2.46 25.75
C PRO A 572 12.23 3.35 25.00
N ALA A 573 13.52 3.28 25.36
CA ALA A 573 14.59 3.86 24.57
C ALA A 573 14.89 2.99 23.34
N LEU A 574 15.31 3.58 22.21
CA LEU A 574 15.71 2.82 21.01
C LEU A 574 16.81 1.77 21.29
N THR A 575 17.65 2.00 22.30
CA THR A 575 18.70 1.06 22.72
C THR A 575 18.16 -0.24 23.32
N ASP A 576 16.88 -0.27 23.71
CA ASP A 576 16.17 -1.46 24.20
C ASP A 576 15.57 -2.32 23.06
N TYR A 577 15.74 -1.91 21.80
CA TYR A 577 15.29 -2.66 20.64
C TYR A 577 16.10 -3.97 20.46
N PRO A 578 15.45 -5.11 20.14
CA PRO A 578 14.00 -5.32 19.95
C PRO A 578 13.25 -5.71 21.24
N ALA A 579 13.95 -5.96 22.35
CA ALA A 579 13.41 -6.68 23.51
C ALA A 579 12.21 -6.00 24.20
N LYS A 580 12.14 -4.67 24.20
CA LYS A 580 11.01 -3.91 24.81
C LYS A 580 10.04 -3.33 23.78
N PHE A 581 10.17 -3.70 22.51
CA PHE A 581 9.31 -3.22 21.43
C PHE A 581 8.28 -4.29 21.02
N PRO A 582 7.27 -3.92 20.21
CA PRO A 582 6.29 -4.87 19.71
C PRO A 582 6.92 -6.13 19.09
N GLY A 583 6.51 -7.30 19.55
CA GLY A 583 7.01 -8.59 19.07
C GLY A 583 6.55 -8.87 17.65
N GLN A 584 7.45 -9.40 16.80
CA GLN A 584 7.21 -9.64 15.37
C GLN A 584 7.18 -11.13 15.06
N TYR A 585 6.15 -11.58 14.34
CA TYR A 585 5.95 -13.00 14.01
C TYR A 585 5.59 -13.15 12.53
N THR A 586 6.12 -14.18 11.88
CA THR A 586 5.72 -14.61 10.53
C THR A 586 5.18 -16.03 10.61
N VAL A 587 3.96 -16.23 10.10
CA VAL A 587 3.27 -17.53 10.12
C VAL A 587 3.03 -18.00 8.70
N ASP A 588 3.67 -19.10 8.34
CA ASP A 588 3.57 -19.68 7.01
C ASP A 588 2.14 -20.09 6.64
N ALA A 589 1.88 -20.11 5.34
CA ALA A 589 0.64 -20.60 4.77
C ALA A 589 0.41 -22.09 5.08
N SER A 590 -0.77 -22.43 5.61
CA SER A 590 -1.20 -23.82 5.73
C SER A 590 -2.51 -24.07 4.97
N ARG A 591 -2.47 -24.92 3.94
CA ARG A 591 -3.70 -25.39 3.28
C ARG A 591 -4.47 -26.44 4.10
N SER A 592 -3.83 -27.01 5.12
CA SER A 592 -4.44 -28.00 6.00
C SER A 592 -5.10 -27.29 7.18
N GLN A 593 -6.33 -27.71 7.52
CA GLN A 593 -7.00 -27.31 8.76
C GLN A 593 -6.37 -27.94 10.02
N SER A 594 -5.31 -28.77 9.89
CA SER A 594 -4.55 -29.18 11.09
C SER A 594 -4.07 -27.90 11.77
N HIS A 595 -4.56 -27.63 12.99
CA HIS A 595 -4.37 -26.40 13.75
C HIS A 595 -2.92 -26.14 14.13
N ARG A 596 -2.04 -26.02 13.12
CA ARG A 596 -0.64 -25.70 13.29
C ARG A 596 -0.59 -24.27 13.77
N THR A 597 -0.32 -24.14 15.06
CA THR A 597 -0.11 -22.84 15.67
C THR A 597 1.37 -22.58 15.83
N VAL A 598 1.80 -21.38 15.53
CA VAL A 598 3.09 -20.84 15.94
C VAL A 598 2.91 -20.20 17.31
N ALA A 599 3.74 -20.59 18.28
CA ALA A 599 3.70 -19.99 19.61
C ALA A 599 4.32 -18.59 19.59
N GLY A 600 3.76 -17.69 20.37
CA GLY A 600 4.41 -16.43 20.71
C GLY A 600 4.03 -15.95 22.09
N THR A 601 4.49 -14.76 22.44
CA THR A 601 4.41 -14.26 23.81
C THR A 601 4.29 -12.74 23.85
N ALA A 602 3.74 -12.22 24.94
CA ALA A 602 3.80 -10.80 25.27
C ALA A 602 4.08 -10.63 26.78
N PRO A 603 4.91 -9.65 27.18
CA PRO A 603 5.02 -9.27 28.58
C PRO A 603 3.67 -8.84 29.16
N VAL A 604 3.42 -9.15 30.44
CA VAL A 604 2.27 -8.63 31.20
C VAL A 604 2.69 -7.41 32.00
N GLY A 605 1.82 -6.40 32.04
CA GLY A 605 1.99 -5.19 32.83
C GLY A 605 3.01 -4.18 32.30
N ALA A 606 3.18 -3.09 33.02
CA ALA A 606 4.15 -2.05 32.69
C ALA A 606 5.55 -2.40 33.21
N THR A 607 5.60 -3.10 34.35
CA THR A 607 6.81 -3.51 35.05
C THR A 607 6.70 -4.94 35.58
N ALA A 608 7.83 -5.55 35.92
CA ALA A 608 7.83 -6.91 36.47
C ALA A 608 7.09 -6.97 37.81
N GLY A 609 6.17 -7.94 37.94
CA GLY A 609 5.32 -8.12 39.12
C GLY A 609 3.89 -7.56 38.96
N ASP A 610 3.64 -6.78 37.92
CA ASP A 610 2.29 -6.36 37.54
C ASP A 610 1.47 -7.56 37.03
N THR A 611 0.17 -7.55 37.32
CA THR A 611 -0.76 -8.66 37.00
C THR A 611 -1.79 -8.28 35.92
N ALA A 612 -2.02 -6.98 35.71
CA ALA A 612 -2.86 -6.47 34.65
C ALA A 612 -2.20 -6.60 33.28
N TYR A 613 -2.98 -6.88 32.24
CA TYR A 613 -2.54 -6.93 30.85
C TYR A 613 -3.49 -6.17 29.94
N ASP A 614 -2.91 -5.51 28.94
CA ASP A 614 -3.59 -4.93 27.80
C ASP A 614 -2.71 -5.22 26.56
N ILE A 615 -3.14 -6.18 25.75
CA ILE A 615 -2.35 -6.72 24.64
C ILE A 615 -3.11 -6.55 23.33
N THR A 616 -2.50 -5.88 22.36
CA THR A 616 -3.03 -5.77 20.99
C THR A 616 -2.18 -6.62 20.04
N VAL A 617 -2.83 -7.42 19.20
CA VAL A 617 -2.20 -8.12 18.07
C VAL A 617 -2.78 -7.56 16.78
N VAL A 618 -1.92 -7.13 15.86
CA VAL A 618 -2.33 -6.68 14.51
C VAL A 618 -1.75 -7.60 13.44
N GLY A 619 -2.39 -7.62 12.27
CA GLY A 619 -1.95 -8.39 11.11
C GLY A 619 -2.53 -7.83 9.80
N PRO A 620 -2.48 -8.59 8.70
CA PRO A 620 -2.93 -8.12 7.40
C PRO A 620 -4.46 -7.92 7.33
N ASN A 621 -4.94 -7.15 6.35
CA ASN A 621 -6.37 -6.86 6.10
C ASN A 621 -7.17 -6.45 7.35
N ARG A 622 -6.68 -5.46 8.10
CA ARG A 622 -7.31 -4.93 9.34
C ARG A 622 -7.51 -5.99 10.44
N PHE A 623 -6.77 -7.10 10.40
CA PHE A 623 -6.80 -8.11 11.44
C PHE A 623 -6.37 -7.50 12.78
N LEU A 624 -7.22 -7.64 13.80
CA LEU A 624 -6.90 -7.21 15.16
C LEU A 624 -7.43 -8.19 16.22
N ARG A 625 -6.63 -8.42 17.25
CA ARG A 625 -7.06 -8.98 18.53
C ARG A 625 -6.69 -8.01 19.64
N HIS A 626 -7.57 -7.84 20.62
CA HIS A 626 -7.29 -7.04 21.80
C HIS A 626 -7.73 -7.78 23.04
N PHE A 627 -6.81 -7.97 23.98
CA PHE A 627 -7.00 -8.78 25.18
C PHE A 627 -6.69 -7.93 26.42
N THR A 628 -7.70 -7.72 27.26
CA THR A 628 -7.55 -7.00 28.53
C THR A 628 -7.91 -7.90 29.71
N GLY A 629 -7.34 -7.62 30.87
CA GLY A 629 -7.72 -8.25 32.13
C GLY A 629 -6.60 -8.21 33.16
N ASP A 630 -6.74 -9.02 34.19
CA ASP A 630 -5.74 -9.20 35.25
C ASP A 630 -5.63 -10.68 35.59
N VAL A 631 -4.39 -11.20 35.66
CA VAL A 631 -4.13 -12.63 35.92
C VAL A 631 -4.52 -13.08 37.32
N ASP A 632 -4.69 -12.15 38.25
CA ASP A 632 -5.11 -12.42 39.63
C ASP A 632 -6.60 -12.18 39.88
N ALA A 633 -7.28 -11.44 38.99
CA ALA A 633 -8.71 -11.13 39.08
C ALA A 633 -9.62 -12.35 38.79
N ALA A 634 -10.93 -12.18 39.04
CA ALA A 634 -11.92 -13.25 38.92
C ALA A 634 -12.01 -13.84 37.50
N GLY A 635 -11.73 -13.02 36.47
CA GLY A 635 -11.73 -13.40 35.07
C GLY A 635 -10.59 -14.34 34.65
N LYS A 636 -9.61 -14.63 35.52
CA LYS A 636 -8.49 -15.54 35.21
C LYS A 636 -8.90 -16.97 34.83
N SER A 637 -10.11 -17.36 35.24
CA SER A 637 -10.71 -18.66 34.90
C SER A 637 -11.52 -18.66 33.61
N ALA A 638 -11.66 -17.49 32.97
CA ALA A 638 -12.41 -17.31 31.73
C ALA A 638 -11.46 -17.27 30.53
N GLN A 639 -11.85 -17.96 29.46
CA GLN A 639 -11.13 -17.96 28.19
C GLN A 639 -12.11 -17.84 27.02
N ALA A 640 -11.74 -17.05 26.02
CA ALA A 640 -12.38 -17.09 24.70
C ALA A 640 -11.29 -17.37 23.66
N GLN A 641 -11.58 -18.25 22.70
CA GLN A 641 -10.67 -18.57 21.60
C GLN A 641 -11.43 -18.59 20.28
N ALA A 642 -10.89 -17.90 19.29
CA ALA A 642 -11.41 -17.87 17.93
C ALA A 642 -10.82 -18.99 17.08
N GLN A 643 -11.67 -19.59 16.24
CA GLN A 643 -11.27 -20.52 15.21
C GLN A 643 -12.07 -20.27 13.93
N TYR A 644 -11.46 -20.56 12.78
CA TYR A 644 -12.16 -20.65 11.51
C TYR A 644 -12.68 -22.07 11.32
N ALA A 645 -14.00 -22.22 11.30
CA ALA A 645 -14.66 -23.50 11.07
C ALA A 645 -14.98 -23.61 9.58
N ALA A 646 -14.19 -24.41 8.85
CA ALA A 646 -14.32 -24.55 7.40
C ALA A 646 -15.35 -25.59 6.95
N ASP A 647 -15.83 -26.48 7.86
CA ASP A 647 -16.71 -27.58 7.50
C ASP A 647 -18.17 -27.42 7.97
N GLY A 648 -18.49 -26.44 8.84
CA GLY A 648 -19.83 -26.18 9.37
C GLY A 648 -20.50 -27.35 10.11
N HIS A 649 -21.54 -27.06 10.89
CA HIS A 649 -22.50 -28.06 11.36
C HIS A 649 -23.90 -27.67 10.86
N GLY A 650 -24.57 -28.56 10.12
CA GLY A 650 -25.97 -28.41 9.69
C GLY A 650 -26.15 -27.86 8.27
N SER A 651 -27.27 -27.17 8.01
CA SER A 651 -27.68 -26.69 6.68
C SER A 651 -26.88 -25.49 6.14
N HIS A 652 -25.79 -25.11 6.81
CA HIS A 652 -24.85 -24.08 6.39
C HIS A 652 -23.49 -24.73 6.13
N ALA A 653 -23.30 -25.22 4.91
CA ALA A 653 -21.97 -25.57 4.42
C ALA A 653 -21.22 -24.26 4.12
N GLY A 654 -20.37 -23.80 5.04
CA GLY A 654 -19.64 -22.54 4.85
C GLY A 654 -18.68 -22.19 5.99
N LEU A 655 -17.62 -21.46 5.64
CA LEU A 655 -16.59 -20.96 6.54
C LEU A 655 -17.18 -19.96 7.55
N ALA A 656 -17.05 -20.23 8.84
CA ALA A 656 -17.56 -19.37 9.92
C ALA A 656 -16.47 -19.03 10.96
N LEU A 657 -16.71 -17.97 11.73
CA LEU A 657 -15.94 -17.69 12.95
C LEU A 657 -16.63 -18.38 14.14
N GLU A 658 -15.89 -19.22 14.84
CA GLU A 658 -16.34 -19.84 16.09
C GLU A 658 -15.53 -19.29 17.27
N LEU A 659 -16.25 -18.87 18.31
CA LEU A 659 -15.67 -18.48 19.60
C LEU A 659 -16.02 -19.57 20.62
N THR A 660 -15.00 -20.29 21.10
CA THR A 660 -15.12 -21.21 22.23
C THR A 660 -14.95 -20.43 23.52
N LEU A 661 -15.99 -20.41 24.34
CA LEU A 661 -16.10 -19.71 25.63
C LEU A 661 -15.95 -20.73 26.75
N THR A 662 -14.81 -20.73 27.43
CA THR A 662 -14.45 -21.76 28.43
C THR A 662 -14.37 -21.16 29.82
N ASN A 663 -14.96 -21.85 30.79
CA ASN A 663 -14.85 -21.56 32.22
C ASN A 663 -14.08 -22.68 32.91
N THR A 664 -12.85 -22.41 33.34
CA THR A 664 -12.00 -23.35 34.10
C THR A 664 -12.17 -23.21 35.62
N GLY A 665 -13.05 -22.31 36.06
CA GLY A 665 -13.29 -21.96 37.45
C GLY A 665 -14.22 -22.93 38.16
N GLN A 666 -14.40 -22.69 39.46
CA GLN A 666 -15.24 -23.52 40.34
C GLN A 666 -16.69 -23.05 40.44
N HIS A 667 -17.01 -21.89 39.86
CA HIS A 667 -18.34 -21.30 39.87
C HIS A 667 -18.80 -21.00 38.45
N ALA A 668 -20.11 -20.99 38.22
CA ALA A 668 -20.66 -20.62 36.92
C ALA A 668 -20.38 -19.14 36.62
N VAL A 669 -20.12 -18.84 35.36
CA VAL A 669 -19.92 -17.48 34.84
C VAL A 669 -20.84 -17.23 33.65
N THR A 670 -21.09 -15.96 33.34
CA THR A 670 -21.85 -15.56 32.16
C THR A 670 -20.93 -14.80 31.21
N PHE A 671 -20.71 -15.34 30.02
CA PHE A 671 -20.07 -14.60 28.93
C PHE A 671 -21.11 -13.77 28.19
N THR A 672 -20.73 -12.57 27.75
CA THR A 672 -21.54 -11.75 26.83
C THR A 672 -20.73 -11.48 25.57
N VAL A 673 -21.28 -11.87 24.42
CA VAL A 673 -20.70 -11.59 23.10
C VAL A 673 -21.49 -10.44 22.46
N THR A 674 -20.80 -9.38 22.08
CA THR A 674 -21.36 -8.17 21.48
C THR A 674 -20.75 -7.94 20.11
N SER A 675 -21.58 -7.71 19.09
CA SER A 675 -21.11 -7.19 17.80
C SER A 675 -20.90 -5.68 17.90
N ASN A 676 -19.69 -5.21 17.63
CA ASN A 676 -19.33 -3.79 17.71
C ASN A 676 -19.60 -3.10 16.37
N HIS A 677 -19.11 -3.68 15.28
CA HIS A 677 -19.22 -3.16 13.92
C HIS A 677 -19.59 -4.28 12.92
N TYR A 678 -20.07 -3.87 11.74
CA TYR A 678 -20.51 -4.71 10.61
C TYR A 678 -21.79 -5.51 10.85
N ILE A 679 -21.81 -6.33 11.90
CA ILE A 679 -22.93 -7.21 12.26
C ILE A 679 -23.82 -6.49 13.29
N LYS A 680 -25.13 -6.47 13.06
CA LYS A 680 -26.11 -5.74 13.89
C LYS A 680 -26.89 -6.63 14.86
N ASP A 681 -26.34 -7.79 15.18
CA ASP A 681 -26.96 -8.72 16.10
C ASP A 681 -26.98 -8.14 17.52
N ARG A 682 -28.00 -8.50 18.29
CA ARG A 682 -28.08 -8.12 19.70
C ARG A 682 -27.02 -8.90 20.50
N PRO A 683 -26.50 -8.33 21.61
CA PRO A 683 -25.62 -9.06 22.50
C PRO A 683 -26.22 -10.41 22.93
N VAL A 684 -25.40 -11.46 22.91
CA VAL A 684 -25.80 -12.83 23.27
C VAL A 684 -25.07 -13.23 24.55
N THR A 685 -25.81 -13.79 25.51
CA THR A 685 -25.25 -14.25 26.78
C THR A 685 -25.17 -15.77 26.83
N TYR A 686 -24.11 -16.28 27.45
CA TYR A 686 -23.85 -17.70 27.64
C TYR A 686 -23.59 -17.98 29.11
N HIS A 687 -24.50 -18.69 29.77
CA HIS A 687 -24.28 -19.19 31.12
C HIS A 687 -23.45 -20.47 31.06
N VAL A 688 -22.21 -20.42 31.52
CA VAL A 688 -21.26 -21.53 31.45
C VAL A 688 -20.96 -22.03 32.85
N ALA A 689 -21.32 -23.30 33.11
CA ALA A 689 -21.07 -23.98 34.37
C ALA A 689 -19.57 -24.05 34.70
N ALA A 690 -19.24 -24.33 35.96
CA ALA A 690 -17.86 -24.64 36.36
C ALA A 690 -17.29 -25.77 35.50
N HIS A 691 -16.06 -25.62 35.01
CA HIS A 691 -15.41 -26.55 34.07
C HIS A 691 -16.15 -26.78 32.75
N GLY A 692 -17.09 -25.90 32.41
CA GLY A 692 -17.90 -25.97 31.20
C GLY A 692 -17.36 -25.12 30.05
N HIS A 693 -17.98 -25.29 28.87
CA HIS A 693 -17.76 -24.42 27.72
C HIS A 693 -19.08 -24.16 26.97
N ALA A 694 -19.08 -23.13 26.14
CA ALA A 694 -20.11 -22.85 25.15
C ALA A 694 -19.45 -22.35 23.86
N THR A 695 -20.17 -22.43 22.73
CA THR A 695 -19.68 -21.95 21.44
C THR A 695 -20.61 -20.86 20.91
N HIS A 696 -20.02 -19.76 20.45
CA HIS A 696 -20.70 -18.74 19.67
C HIS A 696 -20.21 -18.80 18.22
N THR A 697 -21.12 -18.98 17.27
CA THR A 697 -20.79 -19.09 15.84
C THR A 697 -21.33 -17.89 15.08
N VAL A 698 -20.49 -17.31 14.21
CA VAL A 698 -20.82 -16.17 13.36
C VAL A 698 -20.52 -16.50 11.90
N ASP A 699 -21.59 -16.53 11.09
CA ASP A 699 -21.49 -16.52 9.63
C ASP A 699 -21.34 -15.06 9.15
N ALA A 700 -20.10 -14.55 9.21
CA ALA A 700 -19.79 -13.19 8.78
C ALA A 700 -19.97 -12.98 7.27
N ARG A 701 -19.82 -14.04 6.46
CA ARG A 701 -20.03 -13.98 5.01
C ARG A 701 -21.47 -13.62 4.68
N ALA A 702 -22.43 -14.33 5.27
CA ALA A 702 -23.84 -14.08 5.05
C ALA A 702 -24.32 -12.74 5.63
N LYS A 703 -23.70 -12.25 6.71
CA LYS A 703 -24.17 -11.07 7.46
C LYS A 703 -23.53 -9.75 7.04
N SER A 704 -22.28 -9.77 6.55
CA SER A 704 -21.46 -8.57 6.41
C SER A 704 -20.37 -8.70 5.33
N GLY A 705 -20.52 -9.64 4.39
CA GLY A 705 -19.53 -9.86 3.34
C GLY A 705 -18.21 -10.44 3.85
N GLY A 706 -18.16 -10.95 5.08
CA GLY A 706 -16.99 -11.55 5.70
C GLY A 706 -16.45 -10.78 6.91
N TRP A 707 -16.81 -9.50 7.07
CA TRP A 707 -16.29 -8.66 8.15
C TRP A 707 -16.92 -8.96 9.51
N TYR A 708 -16.10 -9.02 10.56
CA TYR A 708 -16.57 -9.15 11.94
C TYR A 708 -15.78 -8.24 12.88
N ASP A 709 -16.46 -7.76 13.93
CA ASP A 709 -15.86 -7.08 15.07
C ASP A 709 -16.68 -7.45 16.31
N LEU A 710 -16.15 -8.36 17.12
CA LEU A 710 -16.85 -8.95 18.25
C LEU A 710 -16.06 -8.70 19.54
N SER A 711 -16.75 -8.30 20.60
CA SER A 711 -16.20 -8.24 21.95
C SER A 711 -16.84 -9.29 22.85
N VAL A 712 -16.02 -9.97 23.64
CA VAL A 712 -16.46 -10.90 24.69
C VAL A 712 -16.11 -10.30 26.05
N THR A 713 -17.08 -10.28 26.97
CA THR A 713 -16.88 -9.94 28.39
C THR A 713 -17.39 -11.06 29.28
N VAL A 714 -17.01 -11.06 30.56
CA VAL A 714 -17.42 -12.08 31.53
C VAL A 714 -17.99 -11.46 32.81
N SER A 715 -19.02 -12.07 33.37
CA SER A 715 -19.61 -11.65 34.65
C SER A 715 -18.61 -11.75 35.80
N GLY A 716 -18.58 -10.74 36.67
CA GLY A 716 -17.75 -10.74 37.88
C GLY A 716 -16.36 -10.16 37.69
N ASP A 717 -15.98 -9.77 36.48
CA ASP A 717 -14.73 -9.08 36.18
C ASP A 717 -14.89 -8.09 35.03
N SER A 718 -14.94 -6.78 35.35
CA SER A 718 -15.07 -5.73 34.34
C SER A 718 -13.76 -5.39 33.63
N SER A 719 -12.61 -5.89 34.12
CA SER A 719 -11.31 -5.68 33.46
C SER A 719 -11.10 -6.65 32.29
N TRP A 720 -11.77 -7.81 32.33
CA TRP A 720 -11.58 -8.89 31.37
C TRP A 720 -12.37 -8.64 30.07
N SER A 721 -11.67 -8.56 28.95
CA SER A 721 -12.28 -8.50 27.61
C SER A 721 -11.44 -9.18 26.54
N ARG A 722 -12.10 -9.69 25.50
CA ARG A 722 -11.48 -10.23 24.28
C ARG A 722 -12.19 -9.64 23.06
N ARG A 723 -11.50 -8.82 22.27
CA ARG A 723 -12.01 -8.29 21.00
C ARG A 723 -11.37 -9.02 19.82
N TYR A 724 -12.21 -9.40 18.86
CA TYR A 724 -11.84 -10.11 17.64
C TYR A 724 -12.32 -9.31 16.43
N VAL A 725 -11.39 -8.79 15.64
CA VAL A 725 -11.66 -8.06 14.39
C VAL A 725 -10.98 -8.75 13.22
N GLY A 726 -11.65 -8.80 12.08
CA GLY A 726 -11.05 -9.30 10.85
C GLY A 726 -12.09 -9.62 9.78
N HIS A 727 -11.66 -10.39 8.80
CA HIS A 727 -12.46 -10.82 7.67
C HIS A 727 -12.34 -12.34 7.45
N ILE A 728 -13.46 -12.95 7.07
CA ILE A 728 -13.52 -14.35 6.63
C ILE A 728 -13.29 -14.40 5.12
N GLU A 729 -12.09 -14.85 4.77
CA GLU A 729 -11.61 -15.03 3.41
C GLU A 729 -11.99 -16.42 2.90
N ASP A 730 -12.43 -16.53 1.65
CA ASP A 730 -12.74 -17.81 1.00
C ASP A 730 -12.11 -17.92 -0.40
N GLY A 731 -11.22 -16.98 -0.73
CA GLY A 731 -10.60 -16.85 -2.05
C GLY A 731 -11.52 -16.27 -3.12
N SER A 732 -12.64 -15.63 -2.74
CA SER A 732 -13.53 -14.92 -3.67
C SER A 732 -13.54 -13.40 -3.43
N ASP A 733 -13.95 -12.66 -4.47
CA ASP A 733 -14.22 -11.22 -4.39
C ASP A 733 -15.20 -10.89 -3.24
N SER A 734 -14.99 -9.75 -2.61
CA SER A 734 -15.74 -9.30 -1.43
C SER A 734 -16.02 -7.78 -1.46
N ILE A 735 -16.29 -7.20 -0.29
CA ILE A 735 -16.40 -5.76 -0.05
C ILE A 735 -15.36 -5.33 0.98
N THR A 736 -14.91 -4.09 0.88
CA THR A 736 -14.05 -3.49 1.89
C THR A 736 -14.82 -3.24 3.20
N GLY A 737 -14.09 -3.20 4.32
CA GLY A 737 -14.66 -2.93 5.65
C GLY A 737 -15.01 -1.47 5.86
#